data_AF-A0A0G1QSV2-F1
#
_entry.id   AF-A0A0G1QSV2-F1
#
_cell.length_a   1.000
_cell.length_b   1.000
_cell.length_c   1.000
_cell.angle_alpha   90.00
_cell.angle_beta   90.00
_cell.angle_gamma   90.00
#
_symmetry.space_group_name_H-M   'P 1'
#
loop_
_entity.id
_entity.type
_entity.pdbx_description
1 polymer ?
#
loop_
_entity_poly.entity_id
_entity_poly.type
_entity_poly.pdbx_seq_one_letter_code
_entity_poly.pdbx_strand_id
1 'polypeptide(L)'
;MNILVTGATGFIGSHLVPELLKNNHKVTIFTREDSDTSALPASRIVVKQGSFSSEEDVASVLKGIDAVIHLVGTWNTWGKSSRDIWNINVFPLQQIIRYTPKTIKQILFLSSAHVYDLTQPSPISETDKTKLWNQYVSSKLDAERILKESTRPHTIFRPGIVYGEGDVKGFVANLIKTAQGRFVFIPGSGNNFIHPVHINDLVAAIISAIGRKPANEIMNIAGPEPVTLNDLVNNIISLSQSPAQKLHVPKFLLPLAINIFKYFPSSKEPLVTPDRVHISSASRTFDCSLAQRLISFSPAVKIQDELSNVINATLKEKTPLRNILATPLGIIQKAAERIQTPFFVFDEQVLIHNYQKLFRAVTAHYPTATIYYSAKTNYEPAVLSALRQLGSSLEIACGHELMAGTLAGFHGREMCFDGPVKTKQDLEYALDHDVFIYNLDSYEAAEELNALAQSRNKIVNVGYRINLGMKGFLKGPAEAYITKFGIELQDAPALYLKTKKLPHLKITGIHTHIGSQITDPSLYERSIKQLIALAHELERNGIPIEEINIGGGIPSPNLTKTTIIDLAASVLPFMKGIIKFLPRKHVPSIETYGEIIGKTFAYESKILKHPARLCLEPGRSLVSSMGILVSRVSHIKGRWIFLDASTYSVPESIFFARRRFLVPEKIALKRLSEYSLAGASLNTADIFSNQEQLPVMDPGDIVLILDAGAYSVSRATQFTILNPPVYMLKNNECLQLIKEKGTYESALAQTYQGTTRISLE
;
A
#
# COMPACT_ATOMS: atom_id res chain seq x y z
N MET A 1 37.45 7.24 -8.91
CA MET A 1 37.31 6.86 -7.48
C MET A 1 36.14 5.89 -7.34
N ASN A 2 36.22 4.98 -6.37
CA ASN A 2 35.12 4.15 -5.90
C ASN A 2 34.34 4.94 -4.83
N ILE A 3 33.09 5.27 -5.10
CA ILE A 3 32.29 6.17 -4.27
C ILE A 3 31.09 5.42 -3.72
N LEU A 4 30.94 5.46 -2.40
CA LEU A 4 29.75 4.96 -1.73
C LEU A 4 28.71 6.08 -1.64
N VAL A 5 27.51 5.87 -2.17
CA VAL A 5 26.38 6.78 -2.01
C VAL A 5 25.31 6.12 -1.15
N THR A 6 25.01 6.75 0.00
CA THR A 6 23.87 6.35 0.83
C THR A 6 22.71 7.31 0.58
N GLY A 7 21.47 6.82 0.58
CA GLY A 7 20.31 7.63 0.17
C GLY A 7 20.21 7.83 -1.34
N ALA A 8 20.84 6.95 -2.13
CA ALA A 8 20.89 6.99 -3.59
C ALA A 8 19.51 6.95 -4.28
N THR A 9 18.50 6.36 -3.63
CA THR A 9 17.12 6.27 -4.12
C THR A 9 16.26 7.49 -3.73
N GLY A 10 16.80 8.42 -2.94
CA GLY A 10 16.13 9.68 -2.59
C GLY A 10 16.27 10.72 -3.70
N PHE A 11 15.50 11.81 -3.59
CA PHE A 11 15.45 12.90 -4.59
C PHE A 11 16.84 13.40 -5.04
N ILE A 12 17.75 13.67 -4.10
CA ILE A 12 19.09 14.16 -4.44
C ILE A 12 19.96 13.03 -5.00
N GLY A 13 19.84 11.83 -4.42
CA GLY A 13 20.62 10.66 -4.82
C GLY A 13 20.34 10.22 -6.26
N SER A 14 19.08 10.25 -6.69
CA SER A 14 18.66 9.84 -8.03
C SER A 14 19.22 10.75 -9.13
N HIS A 15 19.52 12.00 -8.81
CA HIS A 15 20.16 12.95 -9.71
C HIS A 15 21.70 12.89 -9.64
N LEU A 16 22.25 12.62 -8.45
CA LEU A 16 23.69 12.56 -8.24
C LEU A 16 24.33 11.31 -8.87
N VAL A 17 23.71 10.14 -8.71
CA VAL A 17 24.31 8.86 -9.17
C VAL A 17 24.59 8.85 -10.68
N PRO A 18 23.67 9.27 -11.57
CA PRO A 18 23.97 9.39 -12.99
C PRO A 18 25.15 10.32 -13.29
N GLU A 19 25.25 11.47 -12.61
CA GLU A 19 26.35 12.42 -12.82
C GLU A 19 27.69 11.88 -12.32
N LEU A 20 27.72 11.12 -11.23
CA LEU A 20 28.93 10.43 -10.78
C LEU A 20 29.45 9.43 -11.84
N LEU A 21 28.54 8.70 -12.48
CA LEU A 21 28.88 7.75 -13.54
C LEU A 21 29.37 8.45 -14.81
N LYS A 22 28.76 9.58 -15.18
CA LYS A 22 29.23 10.42 -16.30
C LYS A 22 30.64 10.95 -16.06
N ASN A 23 30.99 11.23 -14.81
CA ASN A 23 32.34 11.65 -14.40
C ASN A 23 33.30 10.46 -14.17
N ASN A 24 33.01 9.27 -14.71
CA ASN A 24 33.86 8.08 -14.66
C ASN A 24 34.18 7.56 -13.25
N HIS A 25 33.32 7.83 -12.27
CA HIS A 25 33.41 7.20 -10.95
C HIS A 25 32.76 5.82 -10.95
N LYS A 26 33.31 4.89 -10.15
CA LYS A 26 32.63 3.63 -9.85
C LYS A 26 31.73 3.89 -8.65
N VAL A 27 30.44 3.62 -8.78
CA VAL A 27 29.45 3.96 -7.75
C VAL A 27 28.95 2.68 -7.09
N THR A 28 29.10 2.62 -5.77
CA THR A 28 28.44 1.64 -4.90
C THR A 28 27.30 2.33 -4.19
N ILE A 29 26.10 1.76 -4.20
CA ILE A 29 24.97 2.26 -3.42
C ILE A 29 24.69 1.32 -2.25
N PHE A 30 24.34 1.87 -1.09
CA PHE A 30 23.89 1.11 0.07
C PHE A 30 22.43 1.40 0.37
N THR A 31 21.58 0.37 0.23
CA THR A 31 20.13 0.49 0.32
C THR A 31 19.54 -0.61 1.18
N ARG A 32 18.28 -0.45 1.62
CA ARG A 32 17.51 -1.54 2.22
C ARG A 32 17.00 -2.49 1.12
N GLU A 33 16.62 -3.72 1.47
CA GLU A 33 16.09 -4.71 0.52
C GLU A 33 14.84 -4.22 -0.23
N ASP A 34 14.00 -3.41 0.42
CA ASP A 34 12.75 -2.86 -0.09
C ASP A 34 12.91 -1.56 -0.91
N SER A 35 14.15 -1.08 -1.10
CA SER A 35 14.39 0.19 -1.79
C SER A 35 14.23 0.05 -3.30
N ASP A 36 13.36 0.86 -3.89
CA ASP A 36 13.21 0.94 -5.35
C ASP A 36 14.47 1.52 -5.99
N THR A 37 15.16 0.71 -6.79
CA THR A 37 16.37 1.08 -7.53
C THR A 37 16.13 1.18 -9.03
N SER A 38 14.87 1.04 -9.50
CA SER A 38 14.52 1.00 -10.93
C SER A 38 14.87 2.27 -11.69
N ALA A 39 14.88 3.42 -11.02
CA ALA A 39 15.25 4.72 -11.60
C ALA A 39 16.78 4.90 -11.75
N LEU A 40 17.60 3.99 -11.22
CA LEU A 40 19.05 4.06 -11.27
C LEU A 40 19.61 3.12 -12.37
N PRO A 41 20.74 3.48 -13.02
CA PRO A 41 21.32 2.67 -14.08
C PRO A 41 22.03 1.42 -13.52
N ALA A 42 21.24 0.38 -13.22
CA ALA A 42 21.65 -0.83 -12.50
C ALA A 42 22.88 -1.53 -13.11
N SER A 43 23.06 -1.51 -14.43
CA SER A 43 24.20 -2.14 -15.12
C SER A 43 25.55 -1.46 -14.88
N ARG A 44 25.56 -0.25 -14.30
CA ARG A 44 26.77 0.57 -14.10
C ARG A 44 27.07 0.88 -12.63
N ILE A 45 26.26 0.38 -11.70
CA ILE A 45 26.43 0.59 -10.26
C ILE A 45 26.55 -0.75 -9.53
N VAL A 46 27.23 -0.75 -8.38
CA VAL A 46 27.25 -1.88 -7.46
C VAL A 46 26.18 -1.64 -6.40
N VAL A 47 25.14 -2.47 -6.36
CA VAL A 47 24.11 -2.40 -5.32
C VAL A 47 24.49 -3.30 -4.16
N LYS A 48 24.60 -2.73 -2.96
CA LYS A 48 24.78 -3.47 -1.71
C LYS A 48 23.55 -3.25 -0.84
N GLN A 49 22.84 -4.32 -0.56
CA GLN A 49 21.70 -4.29 0.35
C GLN A 49 22.16 -4.63 1.76
N GLY A 50 21.59 -3.96 2.77
CA GLY A 50 21.89 -4.23 4.16
C GLY A 50 21.29 -3.19 5.11
N SER A 51 21.65 -3.30 6.38
CA SER A 51 21.17 -2.44 7.45
C SER A 51 22.31 -1.68 8.12
N PHE A 52 22.10 -0.40 8.42
CA PHE A 52 23.01 0.36 9.28
C PHE A 52 23.07 -0.19 10.71
N SER A 53 22.12 -1.03 11.12
CA SER A 53 22.17 -1.71 12.42
C SER A 53 23.07 -2.96 12.43
N SER A 54 23.53 -3.43 11.26
CA SER A 54 24.47 -4.54 11.12
C SER A 54 25.90 -4.01 10.96
N GLU A 55 26.77 -4.35 11.91
CA GLU A 55 28.19 -4.03 11.83
C GLU A 55 28.85 -4.64 10.58
N GLU A 56 28.51 -5.89 10.28
CA GLU A 56 29.07 -6.62 9.14
C GLU A 56 28.70 -5.95 7.81
N ASP A 57 27.43 -5.53 7.66
CA ASP A 57 26.94 -4.89 6.43
C ASP A 57 27.68 -3.56 6.19
N VAL A 58 27.81 -2.73 7.24
CA VAL A 58 28.45 -1.42 7.15
C VAL A 58 29.95 -1.57 6.88
N ALA A 59 30.64 -2.49 7.56
CA ALA A 59 32.05 -2.75 7.32
C ALA A 59 32.31 -3.31 5.91
N SER A 60 31.44 -4.22 5.45
CA SER A 60 31.51 -4.84 4.12
C SER A 60 31.35 -3.83 2.99
N VAL A 61 30.37 -2.92 3.10
CA VAL A 61 30.11 -1.93 2.03
C VAL A 61 31.19 -0.85 1.94
N LEU A 62 31.92 -0.58 3.02
CA LEU A 62 33.03 0.38 3.04
C LEU A 62 34.35 -0.19 2.47
N LYS A 63 34.43 -1.51 2.25
CA LYS A 63 35.64 -2.16 1.72
C LYS A 63 35.92 -1.74 0.28
N GLY A 64 37.10 -1.18 0.03
CA GLY A 64 37.53 -0.76 -1.31
C GLY A 64 36.90 0.56 -1.80
N ILE A 65 36.25 1.31 -0.91
CA ILE A 65 35.71 2.65 -1.18
C ILE A 65 36.78 3.72 -0.96
N ASP A 66 36.82 4.73 -1.83
CA ASP A 66 37.72 5.89 -1.73
C ASP A 66 37.05 7.10 -1.05
N ALA A 67 35.75 7.29 -1.27
CA ALA A 67 34.97 8.41 -0.70
C ALA A 67 33.51 8.00 -0.41
N VAL A 68 32.91 8.64 0.60
CA VAL A 68 31.51 8.42 0.98
C VAL A 68 30.70 9.69 0.77
N ILE A 69 29.54 9.58 0.14
CA ILE A 69 28.54 10.64 0.04
C ILE A 69 27.30 10.23 0.83
N HIS A 70 27.07 10.91 1.94
CA HIS A 70 25.98 10.61 2.87
C HIS A 70 24.78 11.54 2.66
N LEU A 71 23.74 11.04 2.00
CA LEU A 71 22.50 11.77 1.70
C LEU A 71 21.29 11.29 2.51
N VAL A 72 21.47 10.29 3.37
CA VAL A 72 20.36 9.77 4.19
C VAL A 72 19.88 10.87 5.14
N GLY A 73 18.58 11.12 5.12
CA GLY A 73 17.95 12.02 6.07
C GLY A 73 16.47 12.27 5.78
N THR A 74 15.75 12.66 6.82
CA THR A 74 14.36 13.13 6.77
C THR A 74 14.27 14.52 7.39
N TRP A 75 13.63 15.44 6.68
CA TRP A 75 13.28 16.75 7.22
C TRP A 75 11.86 16.80 7.79
N ASN A 76 11.00 15.85 7.39
CA ASN A 76 9.64 15.74 7.94
C ASN A 76 9.69 15.14 9.36
N THR A 77 9.34 15.98 10.34
CA THR A 77 9.23 15.70 11.79
C THR A 77 7.82 15.26 12.21
N TRP A 78 6.81 15.44 11.35
CA TRP A 78 5.41 15.17 11.67
C TRP A 78 5.17 13.68 11.93
N GLY A 79 4.56 13.38 13.07
CA GLY A 79 4.21 12.01 13.47
C GLY A 79 5.40 11.12 13.82
N LYS A 80 6.62 11.67 13.95
CA LYS A 80 7.82 10.93 14.33
C LYS A 80 8.27 11.32 15.73
N SER A 81 8.77 10.35 16.49
CA SER A 81 9.42 10.63 17.76
C SER A 81 10.82 11.24 17.52
N SER A 82 11.36 11.94 18.52
CA SER A 82 12.75 12.41 18.46
C SER A 82 13.72 11.25 18.20
N ARG A 83 13.43 10.06 18.75
CA ARG A 83 14.24 8.86 18.53
C ARG A 83 14.26 8.45 17.06
N ASP A 84 13.13 8.50 16.37
CA ASP A 84 13.05 8.17 14.95
C ASP A 84 13.85 9.14 14.09
N ILE A 85 13.79 10.44 14.40
CA ILE A 85 14.54 11.46 13.68
C ILE A 85 16.05 11.22 13.83
N TRP A 86 16.54 10.92 15.03
CA TRP A 86 17.96 10.61 15.24
C TRP A 86 18.36 9.26 14.63
N ASN A 87 17.50 8.24 14.71
CA ASN A 87 17.73 6.94 14.07
C ASN A 87 17.85 7.04 12.55
N ILE A 88 17.22 8.04 11.92
CA ILE A 88 17.31 8.27 10.47
C ILE A 88 18.46 9.21 10.12
N ASN A 89 18.59 10.35 10.82
CA ASN A 89 19.50 11.43 10.42
C ASN A 89 20.91 11.34 11.01
N VAL A 90 21.07 10.64 12.14
CA VAL A 90 22.31 10.64 12.92
C VAL A 90 22.92 9.25 12.99
N PHE A 91 22.12 8.23 13.33
CA PHE A 91 22.61 6.87 13.53
C PHE A 91 23.35 6.30 12.30
N PRO A 92 22.84 6.41 11.06
CA PRO A 92 23.55 5.90 9.88
C PRO A 92 24.94 6.53 9.69
N LEU A 93 25.04 7.85 9.90
CA LEU A 93 26.33 8.56 9.81
C LEU A 93 27.30 8.10 10.90
N GLN A 94 26.82 7.90 12.13
CA GLN A 94 27.64 7.38 13.23
C GLN A 94 28.23 6.01 12.88
N GLN A 95 27.43 5.12 12.29
CA GLN A 95 27.88 3.79 11.89
C GLN A 95 28.92 3.87 10.76
N ILE A 96 28.67 4.70 9.74
CA ILE A 96 29.66 4.96 8.69
C ILE A 96 30.98 5.44 9.30
N ILE A 97 30.96 6.47 10.15
CA ILE A 97 32.16 7.03 10.77
C ILE A 97 32.91 5.97 11.59
N ARG A 98 32.18 5.19 12.39
CA ARG A 98 32.74 4.15 13.27
C ARG A 98 33.52 3.11 12.48
N TYR A 99 32.98 2.66 11.34
CA TYR A 99 33.58 1.58 10.55
C TYR A 99 34.37 2.06 9.32
N THR A 100 34.49 3.39 9.10
CA THR A 100 35.26 3.98 8.00
C THR A 100 36.73 3.56 8.10
N PRO A 101 37.31 2.83 7.12
CA PRO A 101 38.73 2.53 7.11
C PRO A 101 39.58 3.80 6.93
N LYS A 102 40.84 3.81 7.37
CA LYS A 102 41.77 4.94 7.15
C LYS A 102 42.03 5.22 5.65
N THR A 103 41.72 4.28 4.77
CA THR A 103 41.87 4.41 3.31
C THR A 103 40.83 5.31 2.67
N ILE A 104 39.69 5.55 3.31
CA ILE A 104 38.66 6.48 2.81
C ILE A 104 39.18 7.90 3.00
N LYS A 105 39.28 8.63 1.88
CA LYS A 105 39.97 9.92 1.79
C LYS A 105 39.06 11.10 2.07
N GLN A 106 37.74 10.92 1.97
CA GLN A 106 36.76 12.00 2.06
C GLN A 106 35.37 11.49 2.42
N ILE A 107 34.67 12.19 3.32
CA ILE A 107 33.25 12.02 3.61
C ILE A 107 32.51 13.32 3.27
N LEU A 108 31.62 13.27 2.29
CA LEU A 108 30.73 14.37 1.92
C LEU A 108 29.39 14.18 2.66
N PHE A 109 29.01 15.14 3.49
CA PHE A 109 27.78 15.11 4.27
C PHE A 109 26.84 16.23 3.86
N LEU A 110 25.56 15.89 3.65
CA LEU A 110 24.52 16.87 3.36
C LEU A 110 23.80 17.30 4.64
N SER A 111 24.14 18.50 5.12
CA SER A 111 23.43 19.21 6.19
C SER A 111 22.30 20.07 5.60
N SER A 112 22.04 21.26 6.15
CA SER A 112 20.95 22.15 5.77
C SER A 112 21.25 23.59 6.17
N ALA A 113 20.95 24.56 5.32
CA ALA A 113 21.03 25.98 5.70
C ALA A 113 19.93 26.39 6.70
N HIS A 114 18.96 25.52 7.02
CA HIS A 114 17.97 25.78 8.07
C HIS A 114 18.53 25.70 9.50
N VAL A 115 19.81 25.34 9.66
CA VAL A 115 20.48 25.29 10.96
C VAL A 115 20.82 26.68 11.53
N TYR A 116 20.86 27.71 10.68
CA TYR A 116 21.15 29.09 11.09
C TYR A 116 19.99 29.73 11.86
N ASP A 117 20.32 30.74 12.69
CA ASP A 117 19.29 31.65 13.21
C ASP A 117 18.78 32.55 12.07
N LEU A 118 17.65 32.20 11.48
CA LEU A 118 17.06 32.95 10.35
C LEU A 118 16.54 34.35 10.72
N THR A 119 16.70 34.78 11.97
CA THR A 119 16.40 36.16 12.41
C THR A 119 17.57 37.12 12.25
N GLN A 120 18.77 36.60 11.95
CA GLN A 120 19.97 37.41 11.80
C GLN A 120 20.05 38.08 10.41
N PRO A 121 20.85 39.16 10.26
CA PRO A 121 21.02 39.85 8.98
C PRO A 121 21.50 38.91 7.87
N SER A 122 21.06 39.18 6.64
CA SER A 122 21.50 38.48 5.42
C SER A 122 22.50 39.33 4.62
N PRO A 123 23.41 38.73 3.83
CA PRO A 123 23.57 37.30 3.59
C PRO A 123 24.23 36.56 4.76
N ILE A 124 23.76 35.35 5.03
CA ILE A 124 24.28 34.48 6.09
C ILE A 124 25.48 33.68 5.56
N SER A 125 26.56 33.67 6.32
CA SER A 125 27.84 32.97 6.10
C SER A 125 27.97 31.71 6.95
N GLU A 126 29.00 30.91 6.72
CA GLU A 126 29.25 29.65 7.44
C GLU A 126 29.61 29.83 8.91
N THR A 127 30.10 31.01 9.29
CA THR A 127 30.48 31.38 10.65
C THR A 127 29.34 31.94 11.49
N ASP A 128 28.19 32.23 10.88
CA ASP A 128 27.06 32.83 11.59
C ASP A 128 26.36 31.85 12.54
N LYS A 129 25.60 32.42 13.49
CA LYS A 129 25.00 31.69 14.59
C LYS A 129 23.98 30.67 14.11
N THR A 130 24.03 29.49 14.73
CA THR A 130 23.05 28.41 14.54
C THR A 130 22.01 28.41 15.65
N LYS A 131 20.79 27.94 15.37
CA LYS A 131 19.68 27.93 16.35
C LYS A 131 18.92 26.61 16.33
N LEU A 132 18.75 26.03 17.51
CA LEU A 132 17.93 24.85 17.72
C LEU A 132 16.47 25.25 17.88
N TRP A 133 15.70 25.14 16.80
CA TRP A 133 14.28 25.51 16.81
C TRP A 133 13.34 24.32 16.51
N ASN A 134 13.85 23.21 15.96
CA ASN A 134 13.12 21.95 15.83
C ASN A 134 14.03 20.71 15.84
N GLN A 135 13.41 19.53 15.87
CA GLN A 135 14.11 18.23 15.92
C GLN A 135 14.97 17.96 14.68
N TYR A 136 14.52 18.37 13.49
CA TYR A 136 15.29 18.19 12.25
C TYR A 136 16.62 18.94 12.32
N VAL A 137 16.58 20.22 12.68
CA VAL A 137 17.76 21.08 12.81
C VAL A 137 18.70 20.57 13.88
N SER A 138 18.17 20.18 15.03
CA SER A 138 18.97 19.55 16.09
C SER A 138 19.69 18.30 15.59
N SER A 139 19.01 17.41 14.87
CA SER A 139 19.63 16.20 14.33
C SER A 139 20.72 16.48 13.29
N LYS A 140 20.57 17.53 12.47
CA LYS A 140 21.60 17.93 11.49
C LYS A 140 22.82 18.54 12.17
N LEU A 141 22.63 19.39 13.18
CA LEU A 141 23.74 19.94 13.97
C LEU A 141 24.47 18.87 14.78
N ASP A 142 23.75 17.89 15.33
CA ASP A 142 24.38 16.73 15.99
C ASP A 142 25.20 15.90 15.00
N ALA A 143 24.69 15.64 13.81
CA ALA A 143 25.43 14.93 12.76
C ALA A 143 26.70 15.70 12.32
N GLU A 144 26.61 17.02 12.16
CA GLU A 144 27.78 17.87 11.90
C GLU A 144 28.81 17.78 13.03
N ARG A 145 28.36 17.84 14.29
CA ARG A 145 29.23 17.76 15.47
C ARG A 145 29.95 16.41 15.52
N ILE A 146 29.23 15.30 15.35
CA ILE A 146 29.80 13.94 15.33
C ILE A 146 30.85 13.80 14.23
N LEU A 147 30.59 14.35 13.04
CA LEU A 147 31.52 14.30 11.94
C LEU A 147 32.79 15.13 12.21
N LYS A 148 32.65 16.32 12.80
CA LYS A 148 33.79 17.16 13.23
C LYS A 148 34.64 16.48 14.31
N GLU A 149 34.00 15.91 15.32
CA GLU A 149 34.66 15.18 16.42
C GLU A 149 35.37 13.91 15.93
N SER A 150 34.93 13.32 14.82
CA SER A 150 35.52 12.08 14.28
C SER A 150 36.94 12.21 13.74
N THR A 151 37.41 13.44 13.50
CA THR A 151 38.70 13.75 12.83
C THR A 151 38.86 13.19 11.41
N ARG A 152 37.81 12.58 10.82
CA ARG A 152 37.82 12.09 9.45
C ARG A 152 37.79 13.27 8.47
N PRO A 153 38.56 13.24 7.37
CA PRO A 153 38.45 14.27 6.33
C PRO A 153 37.02 14.33 5.79
N HIS A 154 36.36 15.47 5.96
CA HIS A 154 34.96 15.63 5.60
C HIS A 154 34.68 16.96 4.91
N THR A 155 33.54 17.06 4.24
CA THR A 155 33.04 18.33 3.73
C THR A 155 31.53 18.35 3.97
N ILE A 156 31.03 19.42 4.57
CA ILE A 156 29.62 19.57 4.94
C ILE A 156 28.98 20.60 4.01
N PHE A 157 27.94 20.20 3.30
CA PHE A 157 27.13 21.13 2.51
C PHE A 157 25.89 21.55 3.29
N ARG A 158 25.64 22.85 3.37
CA ARG A 158 24.41 23.45 3.91
C ARG A 158 23.62 24.05 2.74
N PRO A 159 22.82 23.24 2.02
CA PRO A 159 22.02 23.75 0.92
C PRO A 159 20.86 24.61 1.42
N GLY A 160 20.47 25.59 0.61
CA GLY A 160 19.18 26.27 0.71
C GLY A 160 18.00 25.35 0.40
N ILE A 161 16.85 25.91 0.02
CA ILE A 161 15.70 25.09 -0.39
C ILE A 161 16.04 24.42 -1.72
N VAL A 162 16.25 23.11 -1.71
CA VAL A 162 16.50 22.32 -2.92
C VAL A 162 15.17 22.12 -3.66
N TYR A 163 15.16 22.36 -4.98
CA TYR A 163 14.02 22.13 -5.87
C TYR A 163 14.48 21.60 -7.24
N GLY A 164 13.59 20.95 -7.98
CA GLY A 164 13.88 20.42 -9.31
C GLY A 164 12.89 19.34 -9.73
N GLU A 165 13.07 18.79 -10.92
CA GLU A 165 12.29 17.67 -11.43
C GLU A 165 12.39 16.43 -10.52
N GLY A 166 11.28 15.75 -10.23
CA GLY A 166 11.23 14.61 -9.30
C GLY A 166 11.18 14.98 -7.81
N ASP A 167 11.13 16.28 -7.46
CA ASP A 167 10.82 16.70 -6.09
C ASP A 167 9.31 16.52 -5.81
N VAL A 168 8.98 15.47 -5.05
CA VAL A 168 7.59 15.20 -4.64
C VAL A 168 7.22 15.79 -3.28
N LYS A 169 8.20 16.08 -2.42
CA LYS A 169 7.96 16.31 -0.99
C LYS A 169 8.56 17.62 -0.47
N GLY A 170 9.40 18.29 -1.25
CA GLY A 170 10.06 19.54 -0.88
C GLY A 170 9.13 20.74 -0.86
N PHE A 171 9.69 21.88 -0.47
CA PHE A 171 8.93 23.11 -0.21
C PHE A 171 8.24 23.63 -1.49
N VAL A 172 8.97 23.72 -2.59
CA VAL A 172 8.44 24.21 -3.88
C VAL A 172 7.37 23.27 -4.44
N ALA A 173 7.60 21.95 -4.40
CA ALA A 173 6.62 20.94 -4.80
C ALA A 173 5.30 21.05 -4.02
N ASN A 174 5.36 21.29 -2.71
CA ASN A 174 4.16 21.48 -1.89
C ASN A 174 3.43 22.79 -2.22
N LEU A 175 4.14 23.88 -2.54
CA LEU A 175 3.52 25.11 -3.01
C LEU A 175 2.79 24.88 -4.33
N ILE A 176 3.40 24.19 -5.30
CA ILE A 176 2.77 23.80 -6.57
C ILE A 176 1.49 23.00 -6.31
N LYS A 177 1.56 22.02 -5.40
CA LYS A 177 0.40 21.18 -5.03
C LYS A 177 -0.71 21.97 -4.35
N THR A 178 -0.37 22.92 -3.48
CA THR A 178 -1.31 23.79 -2.76
C THR A 178 -1.96 24.80 -3.69
N ALA A 179 -1.20 25.33 -4.66
CA ALA A 179 -1.70 26.19 -5.71
C ALA A 179 -2.75 25.49 -6.60
N GLN A 180 -2.86 24.16 -6.61
CA GLN A 180 -3.97 23.50 -7.30
C GLN A 180 -5.32 23.61 -6.56
N GLY A 181 -5.33 24.16 -5.34
CA GLY A 181 -6.53 24.42 -4.55
C GLY A 181 -7.11 25.81 -4.78
N ARG A 182 -7.94 26.27 -3.84
CA ARG A 182 -8.60 27.59 -3.90
C ARG A 182 -7.73 28.72 -3.35
N PHE A 183 -6.89 28.43 -2.35
CA PHE A 183 -6.11 29.44 -1.64
C PHE A 183 -4.69 28.97 -1.37
N VAL A 184 -3.72 29.89 -1.51
CA VAL A 184 -2.35 29.73 -1.01
C VAL A 184 -2.15 30.72 0.12
N PHE A 185 -1.93 30.21 1.33
CA PHE A 185 -1.72 31.06 2.51
C PHE A 185 -0.27 31.53 2.57
N ILE A 186 -0.07 32.85 2.67
CA ILE A 186 1.23 33.52 2.69
C ILE A 186 1.46 34.09 4.10
N PRO A 187 2.46 33.59 4.86
CA PRO A 187 2.77 34.14 6.19
C PRO A 187 3.31 35.58 6.12
N GLY A 188 2.64 36.51 6.79
CA GLY A 188 2.99 37.93 6.76
C GLY A 188 2.80 38.56 5.37
N SER A 189 3.68 39.51 5.02
CA SER A 189 3.61 40.21 3.72
C SER A 189 4.02 39.35 2.53
N GLY A 190 4.75 38.25 2.73
CA GLY A 190 5.32 37.43 1.64
C GLY A 190 6.51 38.04 0.92
N ASN A 191 6.99 39.22 1.34
CA ASN A 191 8.14 39.92 0.75
C ASN A 191 9.49 39.46 1.33
N ASN A 192 9.47 38.43 2.18
CA ASN A 192 10.69 37.85 2.70
C ASN A 192 11.40 37.04 1.61
N PHE A 193 12.72 37.20 1.53
CA PHE A 193 13.54 36.46 0.58
C PHE A 193 13.73 35.01 1.01
N ILE A 194 13.67 34.12 0.04
CA ILE A 194 14.13 32.74 0.12
C ILE A 194 15.24 32.56 -0.92
N HIS A 195 16.19 31.68 -0.62
CA HIS A 195 17.33 31.42 -1.51
C HIS A 195 17.34 29.94 -1.92
N PRO A 196 16.50 29.54 -2.89
CA PRO A 196 16.42 28.17 -3.36
C PRO A 196 17.63 27.81 -4.23
N VAL A 197 17.95 26.52 -4.32
CA VAL A 197 18.99 25.98 -5.19
C VAL A 197 18.41 24.87 -6.05
N HIS A 198 18.71 24.92 -7.36
CA HIS A 198 18.26 23.87 -8.25
C HIS A 198 19.03 22.58 -7.98
N ILE A 199 18.37 21.43 -8.18
CA ILE A 199 18.98 20.12 -7.92
C ILE A 199 20.27 19.92 -8.73
N ASN A 200 20.31 20.38 -9.98
CA ASN A 200 21.50 20.25 -10.83
C ASN A 200 22.68 21.08 -10.30
N ASP A 201 22.44 22.29 -9.76
CA ASP A 201 23.50 23.12 -9.17
C ASP A 201 24.04 22.47 -7.89
N LEU A 202 23.17 21.90 -7.05
CA LEU A 202 23.60 21.16 -5.86
C LEU A 202 24.43 19.92 -6.24
N VAL A 203 23.99 19.16 -7.24
CA VAL A 203 24.73 17.99 -7.74
C VAL A 203 26.09 18.41 -8.30
N ALA A 204 26.15 19.50 -9.07
CA ALA A 204 27.40 20.05 -9.59
C ALA A 204 28.37 20.48 -8.46
N ALA A 205 27.86 21.07 -7.38
CA ALA A 205 28.66 21.39 -6.20
C ALA A 205 29.24 20.14 -5.53
N ILE A 206 28.43 19.09 -5.35
CA ILE A 206 28.87 17.82 -4.76
C ILE A 206 29.95 17.18 -5.65
N ILE A 207 29.71 17.09 -6.97
CA ILE A 207 30.67 16.55 -7.95
C ILE A 207 32.00 17.31 -7.87
N SER A 208 31.94 18.65 -7.86
CA SER A 208 33.14 19.49 -7.87
C SER A 208 33.99 19.36 -6.61
N ALA A 209 33.40 18.95 -5.48
CA ALA A 209 34.14 18.73 -4.24
C ALA A 209 34.86 17.38 -4.17
N ILE A 210 34.51 16.41 -5.03
CA ILE A 210 35.09 15.07 -5.02
C ILE A 210 36.57 15.15 -5.40
N GLY A 211 37.44 14.63 -4.54
CA GLY A 211 38.88 14.55 -4.80
C GLY A 211 39.64 15.88 -4.67
N ARG A 212 38.96 16.99 -4.34
CA ARG A 212 39.62 18.23 -3.93
C ARG A 212 40.04 18.16 -2.45
N LYS A 213 40.84 19.14 -1.98
CA LYS A 213 41.29 19.26 -0.57
C LYS A 213 40.40 20.14 0.37
N PRO A 214 39.08 20.38 0.19
CA PRO A 214 38.30 21.14 1.16
C PRO A 214 37.91 20.25 2.37
N ALA A 215 38.90 19.57 2.95
CA ALA A 215 38.70 18.73 4.12
C ALA A 215 38.46 19.62 5.35
N ASN A 216 37.44 19.26 6.12
CA ASN A 216 36.94 19.92 7.31
C ASN A 216 36.22 21.26 7.07
N GLU A 217 35.74 21.48 5.85
CA GLU A 217 35.02 22.71 5.48
C GLU A 217 33.50 22.53 5.52
N ILE A 218 32.81 23.61 5.89
CA ILE A 218 31.35 23.74 5.78
C ILE A 218 31.10 24.76 4.68
N MET A 219 30.18 24.48 3.76
CA MET A 219 29.88 25.38 2.64
C MET A 219 28.39 25.55 2.45
N ASN A 220 27.96 26.81 2.35
CA ASN A 220 26.62 27.18 1.91
C ASN A 220 26.46 26.94 0.41
N ILE A 221 25.33 26.36 0.02
CA ILE A 221 25.01 26.09 -1.38
C ILE A 221 23.62 26.66 -1.69
N ALA A 222 23.58 27.74 -2.46
CA ALA A 222 22.35 28.41 -2.88
C ALA A 222 22.37 28.70 -4.38
N GLY A 223 21.19 29.02 -4.95
CA GLY A 223 21.07 29.40 -6.36
C GLY A 223 21.70 30.76 -6.68
N PRO A 224 21.61 31.21 -7.94
CA PRO A 224 22.27 32.45 -8.39
C PRO A 224 21.62 33.72 -7.82
N GLU A 225 20.31 33.68 -7.53
CA GLU A 225 19.56 34.84 -7.05
C GLU A 225 18.48 34.41 -6.03
N PRO A 226 18.27 35.20 -4.95
CA PRO A 226 17.16 34.99 -4.04
C PRO A 226 15.84 35.50 -4.66
N VAL A 227 14.72 34.92 -4.25
CA VAL A 227 13.38 35.32 -4.70
C VAL A 227 12.46 35.58 -3.51
N THR A 228 11.45 36.42 -3.67
CA THR A 228 10.44 36.58 -2.62
C THR A 228 9.44 35.41 -2.65
N LEU A 229 8.82 35.12 -1.51
CA LEU A 229 7.74 34.13 -1.45
C LEU A 229 6.55 34.53 -2.34
N ASN A 230 6.27 35.84 -2.43
CA ASN A 230 5.24 36.39 -3.31
C ASN A 230 5.54 36.11 -4.79
N ASP A 231 6.76 36.37 -5.24
CA ASP A 231 7.15 36.18 -6.64
C ASP A 231 7.10 34.70 -7.01
N LEU A 232 7.60 33.83 -6.12
CA LEU A 232 7.54 32.39 -6.34
C LEU A 232 6.09 31.89 -6.48
N VAL A 233 5.19 32.30 -5.57
CA VAL A 233 3.78 31.88 -5.62
C VAL A 233 3.05 32.49 -6.82
N ASN A 234 3.31 33.75 -7.16
CA ASN A 234 2.76 34.39 -8.35
C ASN A 234 3.17 33.63 -9.63
N ASN A 235 4.45 33.30 -9.75
CA ASN A 235 4.96 32.56 -10.90
C ASN A 235 4.36 31.15 -10.96
N ILE A 236 4.21 30.46 -9.82
CA ILE A 236 3.53 29.16 -9.77
C ILE A 236 2.07 29.28 -10.25
N ILE A 237 1.30 30.25 -9.73
CA ILE A 237 -0.10 30.42 -10.11
C ILE A 237 -0.23 30.74 -11.60
N SER A 238 0.58 31.66 -12.10
CA SER A 238 0.60 32.09 -13.50
C SER A 238 0.97 30.94 -14.45
N LEU A 239 2.11 30.28 -14.21
CA LEU A 239 2.63 29.22 -15.08
C LEU A 239 1.80 27.94 -15.03
N SER A 240 1.13 27.65 -13.90
CA SER A 240 0.22 26.50 -13.78
C SER A 240 -1.23 26.80 -14.16
N GLN A 241 -1.54 28.02 -14.59
CA GLN A 241 -2.92 28.49 -14.87
C GLN A 241 -3.90 28.18 -13.71
N SER A 242 -3.42 28.32 -12.48
CA SER A 242 -4.17 27.95 -11.28
C SER A 242 -5.26 28.97 -10.94
N PRO A 243 -6.43 28.52 -10.43
CA PRO A 243 -7.48 29.42 -9.93
C PRO A 243 -7.20 29.94 -8.51
N ALA A 244 -6.07 29.60 -7.89
CA ALA A 244 -5.80 29.90 -6.49
C ALA A 244 -5.55 31.39 -6.26
N GLN A 245 -6.09 31.89 -5.15
CA GLN A 245 -5.82 33.24 -4.68
C GLN A 245 -4.83 33.22 -3.51
N LYS A 246 -3.91 34.20 -3.48
CA LYS A 246 -3.01 34.39 -2.34
C LYS A 246 -3.78 35.02 -1.18
N LEU A 247 -3.66 34.44 0.01
CA LEU A 247 -4.21 35.00 1.23
C LEU A 247 -3.09 35.27 2.24
N HIS A 248 -2.88 36.53 2.59
CA HIS A 248 -1.88 36.92 3.57
C HIS A 248 -2.39 36.68 4.99
N VAL A 249 -1.61 35.97 5.79
CA VAL A 249 -1.95 35.67 7.19
C VAL A 249 -1.04 36.51 8.09
N PRO A 250 -1.60 37.45 8.89
CA PRO A 250 -0.81 38.25 9.83
C PRO A 250 0.05 37.39 10.76
N LYS A 251 1.31 37.80 10.99
CA LYS A 251 2.30 36.99 11.73
C LYS A 251 1.84 36.60 13.14
N PHE A 252 1.07 37.46 13.81
CA PHE A 252 0.56 37.21 15.16
C PHE A 252 -0.53 36.12 15.23
N LEU A 253 -1.18 35.79 14.10
CA LEU A 253 -2.17 34.71 14.03
C LEU A 253 -1.54 33.33 13.73
N LEU A 254 -0.27 33.29 13.30
CA LEU A 254 0.43 32.05 12.96
C LEU A 254 0.53 31.06 14.15
N PRO A 255 0.83 31.50 15.40
CA PRO A 255 0.87 30.58 16.55
C PRO A 255 -0.49 29.95 16.88
N LEU A 256 -1.60 30.68 16.65
CA LEU A 256 -2.96 30.18 16.86
C LEU A 256 -3.31 29.09 15.83
N ALA A 257 -3.01 29.34 14.56
CA ALA A 257 -3.18 28.36 13.48
C ALA A 257 -2.36 27.08 13.75
N ILE A 258 -1.13 27.22 14.24
CA ILE A 258 -0.24 26.11 14.64
C ILE A 258 -0.82 25.30 15.81
N ASN A 259 -1.39 25.96 16.83
CA ASN A 259 -1.93 25.27 18.01
C ASN A 259 -3.24 24.53 17.72
N ILE A 260 -4.08 25.01 16.80
CA ILE A 260 -5.29 24.29 16.38
C ILE A 260 -4.95 22.89 15.84
N PHE A 261 -3.87 22.74 15.06
CA PHE A 261 -3.46 21.43 14.53
C PHE A 261 -2.97 20.44 15.59
N LYS A 262 -2.55 20.89 16.77
CA LYS A 262 -2.15 19.98 17.88
C LYS A 262 -3.34 19.20 18.45
N TYR A 263 -4.56 19.73 18.32
CA TYR A 263 -5.79 19.09 18.81
C TYR A 263 -6.47 18.18 17.77
N PHE A 264 -5.95 18.13 16.53
CA PHE A 264 -6.41 17.25 15.47
C PHE A 264 -5.27 16.33 14.99
N PRO A 265 -4.90 15.29 15.76
CA PRO A 265 -3.82 14.38 15.40
C PRO A 265 -4.17 13.60 14.12
N SER A 266 -3.64 14.06 12.99
CA SER A 266 -3.71 13.39 11.69
C SER A 266 -2.42 12.62 11.42
N SER A 267 -2.53 11.38 10.93
CA SER A 267 -1.38 10.59 10.45
C SER A 267 -0.77 11.12 9.14
N LYS A 268 -1.49 11.98 8.41
CA LYS A 268 -0.95 12.71 7.25
C LYS A 268 -0.44 14.08 7.68
N GLU A 269 0.80 14.38 7.28
CA GLU A 269 1.40 15.71 7.44
C GLU A 269 0.49 16.77 6.78
N PRO A 270 0.02 17.78 7.53
CA PRO A 270 -0.78 18.84 6.96
C PRO A 270 0.03 19.65 5.94
N LEU A 271 -0.64 20.25 4.95
CA LEU A 271 0.03 21.08 3.93
C LEU A 271 0.77 22.28 4.55
N VAL A 272 0.28 22.75 5.70
CA VAL A 272 0.88 23.82 6.52
C VAL A 272 1.26 23.24 7.87
N THR A 273 2.57 23.13 8.13
CA THR A 273 3.12 22.70 9.42
C THR A 273 3.82 23.87 10.12
N PRO A 274 4.03 23.82 11.45
CA PRO A 274 4.79 24.83 12.17
C PRO A 274 6.19 25.06 11.57
N ASP A 275 6.85 23.98 11.17
CA ASP A 275 8.17 24.03 10.53
C ASP A 275 8.14 24.79 9.22
N ARG A 276 7.13 24.55 8.37
CA ARG A 276 6.96 25.26 7.09
C ARG A 276 6.65 26.72 7.30
N VAL A 277 5.82 27.06 8.28
CA VAL A 277 5.50 28.46 8.63
C VAL A 277 6.76 29.18 9.11
N HIS A 278 7.56 28.54 9.97
CA HIS A 278 8.82 29.12 10.44
C HIS A 278 9.76 29.42 9.27
N ILE A 279 10.00 28.42 8.41
CA ILE A 279 10.87 28.54 7.23
C ILE A 279 10.36 29.59 6.23
N SER A 280 9.05 29.70 6.02
CA SER A 280 8.46 30.62 5.03
C SER A 280 8.25 32.04 5.56
N SER A 281 8.36 32.28 6.87
CA SER A 281 8.15 33.60 7.47
C SER A 281 9.43 34.43 7.65
N ALA A 282 10.61 33.79 7.57
CA ALA A 282 11.91 34.42 7.72
C ALA A 282 12.52 34.80 6.36
N SER A 283 13.14 35.99 6.29
CA SER A 283 13.88 36.47 5.12
C SER A 283 15.33 36.04 5.23
N ARG A 284 15.86 35.38 4.20
CA ARG A 284 17.23 34.86 4.21
C ARG A 284 17.85 34.82 2.82
N THR A 285 19.13 35.20 2.76
CA THR A 285 20.04 34.92 1.65
C THR A 285 21.33 34.33 2.22
N PHE A 286 22.12 33.66 1.38
CA PHE A 286 23.31 32.91 1.82
C PHE A 286 24.51 33.34 0.99
N ASP A 287 25.63 33.60 1.66
CA ASP A 287 26.91 33.82 1.02
C ASP A 287 27.49 32.46 0.60
N CYS A 288 27.77 32.31 -0.70
CA CYS A 288 28.36 31.10 -1.28
C CYS A 288 29.82 31.32 -1.74
N SER A 289 30.45 32.43 -1.33
CA SER A 289 31.81 32.82 -1.75
C SER A 289 32.86 31.76 -1.37
N LEU A 290 32.66 31.04 -0.27
CA LEU A 290 33.54 29.95 0.14
C LEU A 290 33.47 28.76 -0.83
N ALA A 291 32.25 28.36 -1.22
CA ALA A 291 32.05 27.31 -2.22
C ALA A 291 32.62 27.71 -3.59
N GLN A 292 32.43 28.96 -4.00
CA GLN A 292 33.04 29.50 -5.23
C GLN A 292 34.57 29.38 -5.20
N ARG A 293 35.19 29.73 -4.07
CA ARG A 293 36.66 29.70 -3.91
C ARG A 293 37.24 28.29 -3.86
N LEU A 294 36.62 27.40 -3.09
CA LEU A 294 37.18 26.08 -2.78
C LEU A 294 36.83 25.01 -3.82
N ILE A 295 35.60 25.04 -4.34
CA ILE A 295 35.09 24.02 -5.25
C ILE A 295 34.65 24.59 -6.60
N SER A 296 34.95 25.86 -6.89
CA SER A 296 34.56 26.51 -8.15
C SER A 296 33.05 26.46 -8.40
N PHE A 297 32.26 26.45 -7.32
CA PHE A 297 30.80 26.38 -7.42
C PHE A 297 30.27 27.65 -8.09
N SER A 298 29.58 27.50 -9.22
CA SER A 298 28.93 28.60 -9.93
C SER A 298 27.49 28.18 -10.25
N PRO A 299 26.50 28.61 -9.46
CA PRO A 299 25.10 28.23 -9.71
C PRO A 299 24.62 28.90 -10.99
N ALA A 300 24.09 28.11 -11.92
CA ALA A 300 23.69 28.59 -13.24
C ALA A 300 22.17 28.64 -13.41
N VAL A 301 21.42 27.85 -12.64
CA VAL A 301 19.99 27.65 -12.89
C VAL A 301 19.16 28.64 -12.09
N LYS A 302 18.56 29.60 -12.79
CA LYS A 302 17.58 30.51 -12.19
C LYS A 302 16.25 29.80 -12.02
N ILE A 303 15.59 30.06 -10.90
CA ILE A 303 14.28 29.45 -10.61
C ILE A 303 13.23 29.82 -11.64
N GLN A 304 13.28 31.02 -12.19
CA GLN A 304 12.30 31.49 -13.17
C GLN A 304 12.35 30.68 -14.47
N ASP A 305 13.55 30.23 -14.87
CA ASP A 305 13.77 29.52 -16.14
C ASP A 305 13.28 28.06 -16.07
N GLU A 306 13.44 27.41 -14.91
CA GLU A 306 13.07 25.98 -14.75
C GLU A 306 11.71 25.75 -14.07
N LEU A 307 11.08 26.78 -13.49
CA LEU A 307 9.86 26.60 -12.72
C LEU A 307 8.72 25.97 -13.54
N SER A 308 8.61 26.30 -14.83
CA SER A 308 7.64 25.68 -15.75
C SER A 308 7.86 24.17 -15.89
N ASN A 309 9.11 23.72 -16.04
CA ASN A 309 9.46 22.30 -16.14
C ASN A 309 9.17 21.58 -14.83
N VAL A 310 9.53 22.19 -13.70
CA VAL A 310 9.26 21.64 -12.36
C VAL A 310 7.77 21.54 -12.08
N ILE A 311 6.98 22.56 -12.45
CA ILE A 311 5.51 22.53 -12.37
C ILE A 311 4.97 21.39 -13.22
N ASN A 312 5.35 21.32 -14.48
CA ASN A 312 4.89 20.28 -15.39
C ASN A 312 5.26 18.88 -14.89
N ALA A 313 6.47 18.67 -14.39
CA ALA A 313 6.88 17.39 -13.80
C ALA A 313 6.07 17.06 -12.54
N THR A 314 5.94 18.01 -11.60
CA THR A 314 5.19 17.83 -10.34
C THR A 314 3.69 17.62 -10.59
N LEU A 315 3.14 18.22 -11.64
CA LEU A 315 1.73 18.06 -12.04
C LEU A 315 1.51 16.84 -12.95
N LYS A 316 2.50 16.40 -13.75
CA LYS A 316 2.49 15.09 -14.43
C LYS A 316 2.58 13.94 -13.41
N GLU A 317 3.32 14.13 -12.31
CA GLU A 317 3.25 13.24 -11.15
C GLU A 317 1.88 13.30 -10.44
N LYS A 318 1.07 14.35 -10.70
CA LYS A 318 -0.38 14.35 -10.50
C LYS A 318 -1.11 13.86 -11.77
N THR A 319 -0.71 12.69 -12.25
CA THR A 319 -1.71 11.65 -12.46
C THR A 319 -1.25 10.44 -11.67
N PRO A 320 -1.91 10.09 -10.56
CA PRO A 320 -1.63 8.84 -9.86
C PRO A 320 -2.06 7.62 -10.70
N LEU A 321 -2.28 7.77 -12.01
CA LEU A 321 -2.61 6.68 -12.92
C LEU A 321 -1.48 5.66 -13.04
N ARG A 322 -0.19 6.07 -12.97
CA ARG A 322 0.95 5.13 -13.08
C ARG A 322 1.26 4.32 -11.81
N ASN A 323 0.76 4.73 -10.64
CA ASN A 323 0.98 4.02 -9.37
C ASN A 323 -0.30 3.42 -8.75
N ILE A 324 -1.48 3.65 -9.35
CA ILE A 324 -2.74 3.05 -8.88
C ILE A 324 -3.01 1.70 -9.53
N LEU A 325 -2.58 1.51 -10.78
CA LEU A 325 -2.72 0.29 -11.55
C LEU A 325 -1.34 -0.30 -11.82
N ALA A 326 -1.14 -1.58 -11.46
CA ALA A 326 0.01 -2.34 -11.95
C ALA A 326 -0.13 -2.63 -13.45
N THR A 327 -1.36 -2.73 -13.93
CA THR A 327 -1.69 -2.97 -15.34
C THR A 327 -1.44 -1.73 -16.21
N PRO A 328 -0.70 -1.85 -17.34
CA PRO A 328 -0.49 -0.72 -18.25
C PRO A 328 -1.80 -0.21 -18.86
N LEU A 329 -2.17 1.03 -18.55
CA LEU A 329 -3.41 1.69 -19.04
C LEU A 329 -3.55 1.68 -20.56
N GLY A 330 -2.45 1.73 -21.30
CA GLY A 330 -2.47 1.68 -22.77
C GLY A 330 -3.03 0.37 -23.33
N ILE A 331 -2.84 -0.75 -22.62
CA ILE A 331 -3.40 -2.05 -23.03
C ILE A 331 -4.91 -2.04 -22.85
N ILE A 332 -5.39 -1.56 -21.70
CA ILE A 332 -6.82 -1.47 -21.39
C ILE A 332 -7.54 -0.54 -22.38
N GLN A 333 -6.92 0.58 -22.76
CA GLN A 333 -7.47 1.49 -23.77
C GLN A 333 -7.62 0.82 -25.13
N LYS A 334 -6.55 0.17 -25.63
CA LYS A 334 -6.59 -0.58 -26.91
C LYS A 334 -7.61 -1.71 -26.87
N ALA A 335 -7.77 -2.37 -25.72
CA ALA A 335 -8.77 -3.41 -25.53
C ALA A 335 -10.19 -2.85 -25.62
N ALA A 336 -10.46 -1.70 -24.98
CA ALA A 336 -11.76 -1.05 -25.02
C ALA A 336 -12.16 -0.55 -26.42
N GLU A 337 -11.21 -0.33 -27.32
CA GLU A 337 -11.48 -0.02 -28.74
C GLU A 337 -11.98 -1.23 -29.54
N ARG A 338 -11.67 -2.46 -29.09
CA ARG A 338 -11.94 -3.70 -29.83
C ARG A 338 -12.98 -4.59 -29.16
N ILE A 339 -13.11 -4.48 -27.84
CA ILE A 339 -14.01 -5.29 -27.00
C ILE A 339 -15.17 -4.41 -26.56
N GLN A 340 -16.39 -4.90 -26.76
CA GLN A 340 -17.59 -4.21 -26.30
C GLN A 340 -17.61 -4.15 -24.76
N THR A 341 -17.79 -2.96 -24.21
CA THR A 341 -17.97 -2.75 -22.77
C THR A 341 -19.40 -3.09 -22.31
N PRO A 342 -19.59 -3.44 -21.02
CA PRO A 342 -18.55 -3.62 -20.02
C PRO A 342 -17.82 -4.97 -20.13
N PHE A 343 -16.57 -5.05 -19.65
CA PHE A 343 -15.83 -6.32 -19.52
C PHE A 343 -14.82 -6.26 -18.36
N PHE A 344 -14.48 -7.42 -17.79
CA PHE A 344 -13.44 -7.53 -16.77
C PHE A 344 -12.06 -7.77 -17.39
N VAL A 345 -11.04 -7.15 -16.79
CA VAL A 345 -9.63 -7.47 -16.97
C VAL A 345 -9.06 -7.90 -15.64
N PHE A 346 -8.53 -9.12 -15.60
CA PHE A 346 -7.86 -9.72 -14.46
C PHE A 346 -6.36 -9.78 -14.74
N ASP A 347 -5.55 -9.11 -13.92
CA ASP A 347 -4.10 -9.07 -14.08
C ASP A 347 -3.41 -10.22 -13.34
N GLU A 348 -2.89 -11.19 -14.08
CA GLU A 348 -2.23 -12.37 -13.51
C GLU A 348 -0.97 -12.00 -12.72
N GLN A 349 -0.20 -11.00 -13.15
CA GLN A 349 1.05 -10.64 -12.48
C GLN A 349 0.76 -10.03 -11.10
N VAL A 350 -0.35 -9.30 -10.95
CA VAL A 350 -0.81 -8.81 -9.64
C VAL A 350 -1.16 -9.97 -8.71
N LEU A 351 -1.84 -11.00 -9.21
CA LEU A 351 -2.16 -12.21 -8.44
C LEU A 351 -0.89 -12.92 -7.97
N ILE A 352 0.04 -13.18 -8.90
CA ILE A 352 1.32 -13.84 -8.62
C ILE A 352 2.09 -13.07 -7.54
N HIS A 353 2.20 -11.75 -7.70
CA HIS A 353 2.91 -10.88 -6.77
C HIS A 353 2.30 -10.88 -5.37
N ASN A 354 0.97 -10.74 -5.28
CA ASN A 354 0.27 -10.75 -4.00
C ASN A 354 0.44 -12.09 -3.27
N TYR A 355 0.33 -13.21 -4.00
CA TYR A 355 0.54 -14.54 -3.44
C TYR A 355 1.97 -14.73 -2.94
N GLN A 356 2.97 -14.43 -3.77
CA GLN A 356 4.39 -14.58 -3.41
C GLN A 356 4.78 -13.72 -2.21
N LYS A 357 4.24 -12.51 -2.11
CA LYS A 357 4.45 -11.61 -0.97
C LYS A 357 3.95 -12.20 0.33
N LEU A 358 2.70 -12.68 0.36
CA LEU A 358 2.14 -13.31 1.54
C LEU A 358 2.89 -14.60 1.89
N PHE A 359 3.09 -15.46 0.89
CA PHE A 359 3.74 -16.75 1.07
C PHE A 359 5.15 -16.57 1.66
N ARG A 360 6.01 -15.75 1.03
CA ARG A 360 7.36 -15.49 1.54
C ARG A 360 7.37 -14.89 2.94
N ALA A 361 6.48 -13.93 3.22
CA ALA A 361 6.41 -13.28 4.53
C ALA A 361 6.05 -14.26 5.66
N VAL A 362 5.14 -15.20 5.40
CA VAL A 362 4.78 -16.24 6.39
C VAL A 362 5.89 -17.30 6.47
N THR A 363 6.34 -17.85 5.34
CA THR A 363 7.28 -18.98 5.32
C THR A 363 8.70 -18.62 5.76
N ALA A 364 9.07 -17.33 5.70
CA ALA A 364 10.32 -16.83 6.30
C ALA A 364 10.38 -17.08 7.81
N HIS A 365 9.23 -17.21 8.48
CA HIS A 365 9.14 -17.48 9.92
C HIS A 365 8.64 -18.90 10.22
N TYR A 366 7.81 -19.48 9.36
CA TYR A 366 7.28 -20.83 9.52
C TYR A 366 7.24 -21.60 8.18
N PRO A 367 8.32 -22.32 7.81
CA PRO A 367 8.50 -22.89 6.47
C PRO A 367 7.43 -23.89 6.01
N THR A 368 6.74 -24.54 6.94
CA THR A 368 5.68 -25.52 6.64
C THR A 368 4.30 -24.88 6.45
N ALA A 369 4.19 -23.55 6.54
CA ALA A 369 2.92 -22.86 6.40
C ALA A 369 2.28 -23.11 5.02
N THR A 370 0.97 -23.33 5.00
CA THR A 370 0.19 -23.60 3.79
C THR A 370 -0.89 -22.53 3.58
N ILE A 371 -1.06 -22.12 2.33
CA ILE A 371 -2.11 -21.18 1.92
C ILE A 371 -3.21 -21.98 1.22
N TYR A 372 -4.41 -22.01 1.81
CA TYR A 372 -5.64 -22.47 1.16
C TYR A 372 -6.35 -21.26 0.57
N TYR A 373 -6.22 -21.00 -0.72
CA TYR A 373 -6.90 -19.86 -1.32
C TYR A 373 -8.42 -19.98 -1.18
N SER A 374 -9.10 -18.91 -0.74
CA SER A 374 -10.55 -18.93 -0.52
C SER A 374 -11.34 -18.77 -1.83
N ALA A 375 -11.88 -19.87 -2.36
CA ALA A 375 -12.50 -19.97 -3.69
C ALA A 375 -13.73 -19.06 -3.85
N LYS A 376 -14.52 -18.90 -2.79
CA LYS A 376 -15.67 -17.97 -2.75
C LYS A 376 -15.35 -16.54 -3.18
N THR A 377 -14.08 -16.15 -3.09
CA THR A 377 -13.64 -14.81 -3.51
C THR A 377 -13.50 -14.67 -5.02
N ASN A 378 -13.05 -15.72 -5.72
CA ASN A 378 -13.01 -15.82 -7.18
C ASN A 378 -12.71 -17.27 -7.59
N TYR A 379 -13.73 -18.02 -8.02
CA TYR A 379 -13.61 -19.43 -8.39
C TYR A 379 -13.41 -19.66 -9.90
N GLU A 380 -13.07 -18.62 -10.68
CA GLU A 380 -12.83 -18.79 -12.12
C GLU A 380 -11.65 -19.75 -12.34
N PRO A 381 -11.79 -20.85 -13.12
CA PRO A 381 -10.77 -21.89 -13.23
C PRO A 381 -9.38 -21.39 -13.64
N ALA A 382 -9.31 -20.33 -14.46
CA ALA A 382 -8.04 -19.71 -14.84
C ALA A 382 -7.32 -19.03 -13.66
N VAL A 383 -8.06 -18.41 -12.74
CA VAL A 383 -7.51 -17.80 -11.50
C VAL A 383 -7.02 -18.90 -10.57
N LEU A 384 -7.85 -19.93 -10.38
CA LEU A 384 -7.51 -21.10 -9.57
C LEU A 384 -6.28 -21.84 -10.10
N SER A 385 -6.19 -22.03 -11.43
CA SER A 385 -5.05 -22.70 -12.06
C SER A 385 -3.75 -21.92 -11.87
N ALA A 386 -3.78 -20.59 -11.98
CA ALA A 386 -2.61 -19.74 -11.70
C ALA A 386 -2.15 -19.88 -10.23
N LEU A 387 -3.08 -19.90 -9.27
CA LEU A 387 -2.76 -20.11 -7.85
C LEU A 387 -2.18 -21.50 -7.59
N ARG A 388 -2.74 -22.52 -8.23
CA ARG A 388 -2.22 -23.89 -8.17
C ARG A 388 -0.77 -23.98 -8.64
N GLN A 389 -0.45 -23.34 -9.76
CA GLN A 389 0.92 -23.32 -10.31
C GLN A 389 1.92 -22.63 -9.38
N LEU A 390 1.45 -21.71 -8.53
CA LEU A 390 2.26 -21.08 -7.47
C LEU A 390 2.42 -21.95 -6.22
N GLY A 391 1.79 -23.12 -6.16
CA GLY A 391 1.82 -24.04 -5.03
C GLY A 391 0.78 -23.75 -3.95
N SER A 392 -0.29 -22.99 -4.27
CA SER A 392 -1.42 -22.81 -3.36
C SER A 392 -2.20 -24.11 -3.21
N SER A 393 -2.81 -24.29 -2.05
CA SER A 393 -3.95 -25.19 -1.81
C SER A 393 -5.26 -24.40 -1.97
N LEU A 394 -6.42 -25.04 -1.78
CA LEU A 394 -7.74 -24.41 -1.98
C LEU A 394 -8.68 -24.58 -0.78
N GLU A 395 -9.35 -23.51 -0.35
CA GLU A 395 -10.52 -23.58 0.54
C GLU A 395 -11.79 -23.54 -0.30
N ILE A 396 -12.67 -24.51 -0.06
CA ILE A 396 -13.98 -24.64 -0.69
C ILE A 396 -15.09 -24.63 0.36
N ALA A 397 -16.26 -24.12 -0.01
CA ALA A 397 -17.44 -24.05 0.84
C ALA A 397 -18.67 -24.76 0.26
N CYS A 398 -18.60 -25.26 -0.99
CA CYS A 398 -19.67 -26.06 -1.62
C CYS A 398 -19.15 -26.89 -2.80
N GLY A 399 -19.97 -27.78 -3.34
CA GLY A 399 -19.62 -28.67 -4.46
C GLY A 399 -19.31 -27.94 -5.77
N HIS A 400 -19.90 -26.76 -6.00
CA HIS A 400 -19.57 -25.96 -7.19
C HIS A 400 -18.13 -25.41 -7.13
N GLU A 401 -17.65 -25.04 -5.94
CA GLU A 401 -16.28 -24.59 -5.75
C GLU A 401 -15.29 -25.77 -5.85
N LEU A 402 -15.66 -26.95 -5.35
CA LEU A 402 -14.91 -28.20 -5.56
C LEU A 402 -14.78 -28.54 -7.05
N MET A 403 -15.87 -28.42 -7.81
CA MET A 403 -15.86 -28.63 -9.26
C MET A 403 -14.94 -27.63 -9.96
N ALA A 404 -15.04 -26.34 -9.62
CA ALA A 404 -14.17 -25.31 -10.17
C ALA A 404 -12.68 -25.58 -9.86
N GLY A 405 -12.35 -26.01 -8.64
CA GLY A 405 -11.00 -26.42 -8.25
C GLY A 405 -10.50 -27.61 -9.07
N THR A 406 -11.34 -28.63 -9.26
CA THR A 406 -11.01 -29.83 -10.04
C THR A 406 -10.76 -29.48 -11.51
N LEU A 407 -11.60 -28.62 -12.11
CA LEU A 407 -11.40 -28.10 -13.46
C LEU A 407 -10.09 -27.30 -13.61
N ALA A 408 -9.67 -26.62 -12.55
CA ALA A 408 -8.40 -25.91 -12.49
C ALA A 408 -7.18 -26.82 -12.23
N GLY A 409 -7.42 -28.12 -12.01
CA GLY A 409 -6.40 -29.16 -11.85
C GLY A 409 -6.01 -29.47 -10.39
N PHE A 410 -6.71 -28.91 -9.40
CA PHE A 410 -6.49 -29.29 -8.00
C PHE A 410 -7.02 -30.70 -7.72
N HIS A 411 -6.29 -31.47 -6.93
CA HIS A 411 -6.76 -32.71 -6.34
C HIS A 411 -7.48 -32.42 -5.01
N GLY A 412 -8.49 -33.21 -4.60
CA GLY A 412 -9.19 -32.97 -3.33
C GLY A 412 -8.24 -32.98 -2.11
N ARG A 413 -7.15 -33.76 -2.18
CA ARG A 413 -6.07 -33.76 -1.18
C ARG A 413 -5.31 -32.43 -1.05
N GLU A 414 -5.52 -31.48 -1.94
CA GLU A 414 -5.02 -30.11 -1.88
C GLU A 414 -6.09 -29.12 -1.38
N MET A 415 -7.21 -29.61 -0.84
CA MET A 415 -8.38 -28.80 -0.47
C MET A 415 -8.85 -28.99 0.97
N CYS A 416 -9.27 -27.89 1.62
CA CYS A 416 -10.06 -27.93 2.85
C CYS A 416 -11.52 -27.55 2.56
N PHE A 417 -12.47 -28.22 3.24
CA PHE A 417 -13.90 -27.98 3.08
C PHE A 417 -14.51 -27.34 4.34
N ASP A 418 -14.84 -26.08 4.17
CA ASP A 418 -15.43 -25.18 5.14
C ASP A 418 -16.95 -25.04 5.00
N GLY A 419 -17.57 -24.37 5.98
CA GLY A 419 -18.97 -23.93 5.89
C GLY A 419 -19.88 -24.59 6.95
N PRO A 420 -20.87 -23.83 7.46
CA PRO A 420 -21.68 -24.24 8.60
C PRO A 420 -22.67 -25.35 8.26
N VAL A 421 -23.04 -25.47 6.99
CA VAL A 421 -23.94 -26.51 6.49
C VAL A 421 -23.33 -27.03 5.21
N LYS A 422 -22.96 -28.32 5.22
CA LYS A 422 -22.48 -29.04 4.03
C LYS A 422 -23.59 -29.99 3.62
N THR A 423 -24.12 -29.81 2.42
CA THR A 423 -25.24 -30.68 1.99
C THR A 423 -24.74 -32.11 1.82
N LYS A 424 -25.63 -33.10 1.95
CA LYS A 424 -25.29 -34.50 1.68
C LYS A 424 -24.66 -34.68 0.29
N GLN A 425 -25.21 -34.00 -0.72
CA GLN A 425 -24.68 -34.04 -2.09
C GLN A 425 -23.25 -33.49 -2.17
N ASP A 426 -22.97 -32.35 -1.52
CA ASP A 426 -21.62 -31.77 -1.51
C ASP A 426 -20.64 -32.66 -0.76
N LEU A 427 -21.05 -33.27 0.36
CA LEU A 427 -20.22 -34.19 1.14
C LEU A 427 -19.92 -35.48 0.36
N GLU A 428 -20.91 -36.06 -0.32
CA GLU A 428 -20.71 -37.22 -1.20
C GLU A 428 -19.71 -36.89 -2.30
N TYR A 429 -19.88 -35.73 -2.95
CA TYR A 429 -18.97 -35.28 -4.00
C TYR A 429 -17.54 -35.05 -3.47
N ALA A 430 -17.40 -34.43 -2.30
CA ALA A 430 -16.12 -34.23 -1.63
C ALA A 430 -15.43 -35.54 -1.21
N LEU A 431 -16.21 -36.52 -0.72
CA LEU A 431 -15.70 -37.85 -0.39
C LEU A 431 -15.20 -38.56 -1.64
N ASP A 432 -15.91 -38.44 -2.77
CA ASP A 432 -15.51 -39.06 -4.03
C ASP A 432 -14.21 -38.45 -4.62
N HIS A 433 -13.86 -37.22 -4.22
CA HIS A 433 -12.64 -36.53 -4.64
C HIS A 433 -11.51 -36.55 -3.61
N ASP A 434 -11.67 -37.29 -2.50
CA ASP A 434 -10.69 -37.40 -1.42
C ASP A 434 -10.24 -36.03 -0.87
N VAL A 435 -11.21 -35.16 -0.55
CA VAL A 435 -10.92 -33.87 0.11
C VAL A 435 -10.09 -34.07 1.38
N PHE A 436 -9.04 -33.25 1.56
CA PHE A 436 -8.03 -33.48 2.60
C PHE A 436 -8.59 -33.37 4.01
N ILE A 437 -9.35 -32.32 4.32
CA ILE A 437 -9.89 -32.04 5.66
C ILE A 437 -11.26 -31.37 5.58
N TYR A 438 -12.15 -31.75 6.50
CA TYR A 438 -13.49 -31.18 6.65
C TYR A 438 -13.56 -30.40 7.97
N ASN A 439 -13.71 -29.08 7.89
CA ASN A 439 -13.85 -28.23 9.06
C ASN A 439 -15.31 -28.17 9.49
N LEU A 440 -15.63 -28.76 10.63
CA LEU A 440 -16.98 -28.91 11.16
C LEU A 440 -17.38 -27.67 11.99
N ASP A 441 -18.65 -27.29 11.93
CA ASP A 441 -19.21 -26.18 12.71
C ASP A 441 -20.06 -26.67 13.90
N SER A 442 -20.42 -27.95 13.95
CA SER A 442 -21.20 -28.55 15.03
C SER A 442 -20.90 -30.04 15.22
N TYR A 443 -21.35 -30.62 16.33
CA TYR A 443 -21.20 -32.06 16.57
C TYR A 443 -22.13 -32.90 15.68
N GLU A 444 -23.33 -32.40 15.40
CA GLU A 444 -24.31 -33.03 14.51
C GLU A 444 -23.71 -33.21 13.11
N ALA A 445 -22.99 -32.19 12.61
CA ALA A 445 -22.25 -32.30 11.35
C ALA A 445 -21.16 -33.39 11.38
N ALA A 446 -20.58 -33.68 12.55
CA ALA A 446 -19.64 -34.78 12.73
C ALA A 446 -20.35 -36.14 12.63
N GLU A 447 -21.51 -36.28 13.26
CA GLU A 447 -22.30 -37.53 13.20
C GLU A 447 -22.78 -37.82 11.77
N GLU A 448 -23.26 -36.80 11.07
CA GLU A 448 -23.67 -36.89 9.67
C GLU A 448 -22.50 -37.30 8.77
N LEU A 449 -21.33 -36.65 8.92
CA LEU A 449 -20.15 -36.99 8.14
C LEU A 449 -19.61 -38.39 8.46
N ASN A 450 -19.65 -38.80 9.74
CA ASN A 450 -19.24 -40.15 10.14
C ASN A 450 -20.12 -41.22 9.49
N ALA A 451 -21.44 -41.05 9.51
CA ALA A 451 -22.37 -41.98 8.87
C ALA A 451 -22.15 -42.07 7.36
N LEU A 452 -21.89 -40.92 6.71
CA LEU A 452 -21.62 -40.89 5.28
C LEU A 452 -20.26 -41.52 4.93
N ALA A 453 -19.21 -41.21 5.67
CA ALA A 453 -17.88 -41.80 5.50
C ALA A 453 -17.91 -43.31 5.74
N GLN A 454 -18.70 -43.78 6.72
CA GLN A 454 -18.98 -45.20 6.94
C GLN A 454 -19.61 -45.85 5.70
N SER A 455 -20.64 -45.22 5.11
CA SER A 455 -21.30 -45.75 3.90
C SER A 455 -20.36 -45.86 2.69
N ARG A 456 -19.26 -45.10 2.69
CA ARG A 456 -18.21 -45.13 1.65
C ARG A 456 -16.96 -45.91 2.07
N ASN A 457 -16.97 -46.54 3.25
CA ASN A 457 -15.83 -47.23 3.86
C ASN A 457 -14.55 -46.37 3.89
N LYS A 458 -14.69 -45.08 4.21
CA LYS A 458 -13.57 -44.13 4.32
C LYS A 458 -13.36 -43.69 5.76
N ILE A 459 -12.13 -43.28 6.05
CA ILE A 459 -11.78 -42.49 7.24
C ILE A 459 -11.30 -41.14 6.74
N VAL A 460 -11.89 -40.06 7.24
CA VAL A 460 -11.59 -38.70 6.77
C VAL A 460 -11.02 -37.83 7.87
N ASN A 461 -10.17 -36.87 7.50
CA ASN A 461 -9.64 -35.91 8.45
C ASN A 461 -10.67 -34.84 8.76
N VAL A 462 -10.81 -34.50 10.04
CA VAL A 462 -11.72 -33.45 10.49
C VAL A 462 -11.01 -32.47 11.41
N GLY A 463 -11.50 -31.24 11.40
CA GLY A 463 -11.24 -30.25 12.43
C GLY A 463 -12.53 -29.56 12.83
N TYR A 464 -12.46 -28.70 13.84
CA TYR A 464 -13.58 -27.83 14.17
C TYR A 464 -13.24 -26.37 13.95
N ARG A 465 -14.20 -25.62 13.40
CA ARG A 465 -14.18 -24.17 13.40
C ARG A 465 -14.47 -23.67 14.81
N ILE A 466 -13.56 -22.90 15.38
CA ILE A 466 -13.65 -22.36 16.73
C ILE A 466 -14.01 -20.88 16.66
N ASN A 467 -15.08 -20.52 17.35
CA ASN A 467 -15.45 -19.16 17.62
C ASN A 467 -14.67 -18.66 18.84
N LEU A 468 -13.85 -17.64 18.63
CA LEU A 468 -12.98 -17.07 19.66
C LEU A 468 -13.63 -15.93 20.47
N GLY A 469 -14.95 -15.73 20.31
CA GLY A 469 -15.72 -14.79 21.11
C GLY A 469 -15.27 -13.33 20.96
N MET A 470 -14.70 -12.95 19.82
CA MET A 470 -14.27 -11.58 19.56
C MET A 470 -15.48 -10.66 19.35
N LYS A 471 -16.05 -10.18 20.46
CA LYS A 471 -17.23 -9.32 20.46
C LYS A 471 -16.93 -8.01 19.75
N GLY A 472 -17.68 -7.73 18.67
CA GLY A 472 -17.82 -6.37 18.17
C GLY A 472 -18.52 -5.48 19.21
N PHE A 473 -18.20 -4.19 19.24
CA PHE A 473 -18.79 -3.23 20.20
C PHE A 473 -20.31 -2.99 20.03
N LEU A 474 -20.98 -3.61 19.05
CA LEU A 474 -22.36 -3.34 18.67
C LEU A 474 -23.22 -4.60 18.83
N LYS A 475 -24.20 -4.58 19.73
CA LYS A 475 -25.32 -5.54 19.76
C LYS A 475 -26.26 -5.26 18.57
N GLY A 476 -26.66 -6.30 17.81
CA GLY A 476 -27.54 -6.16 16.64
C GLY A 476 -27.36 -7.27 15.57
N PRO A 477 -27.89 -7.12 14.34
CA PRO A 477 -27.79 -8.12 13.27
C PRO A 477 -26.35 -8.57 12.91
N ALA A 478 -25.36 -7.73 13.23
CA ALA A 478 -23.94 -8.06 13.09
C ALA A 478 -23.45 -9.12 14.10
N GLU A 479 -24.11 -9.26 15.25
CA GLU A 479 -23.84 -10.27 16.27
C GLU A 479 -24.23 -11.67 15.76
N ALA A 480 -25.42 -11.80 15.14
CA ALA A 480 -25.87 -13.04 14.49
C ALA A 480 -24.95 -13.48 13.32
N TYR A 481 -24.28 -12.53 12.66
CA TYR A 481 -23.27 -12.83 11.64
C TYR A 481 -22.01 -13.48 12.21
N ILE A 482 -21.69 -13.20 13.48
CA ILE A 482 -20.49 -13.70 14.16
C ILE A 482 -20.80 -15.00 14.92
N THR A 483 -21.98 -15.09 15.55
CA THR A 483 -22.35 -16.22 16.43
C THR A 483 -22.86 -17.46 15.71
N LYS A 484 -23.21 -17.39 14.42
CA LYS A 484 -23.73 -18.54 13.66
C LYS A 484 -22.67 -19.55 13.21
N PHE A 485 -21.39 -19.26 13.43
CA PHE A 485 -20.28 -20.05 12.92
C PHE A 485 -19.41 -20.57 14.06
N GLY A 486 -19.00 -21.83 13.92
CA GLY A 486 -18.08 -22.51 14.82
C GLY A 486 -18.62 -22.78 16.22
N ILE A 487 -17.83 -23.52 16.98
CA ILE A 487 -18.08 -23.85 18.38
C ILE A 487 -17.38 -22.85 19.28
N GLU A 488 -18.04 -22.44 20.36
CA GLU A 488 -17.43 -21.56 21.37
C GLU A 488 -16.18 -22.22 21.97
N LEU A 489 -15.10 -21.44 22.09
CA LEU A 489 -13.78 -21.93 22.54
C LEU A 489 -13.84 -22.77 23.83
N GLN A 490 -14.71 -22.40 24.77
CA GLN A 490 -14.88 -23.08 26.05
C GLN A 490 -15.50 -24.49 25.94
N ASP A 491 -16.31 -24.73 24.90
CA ASP A 491 -17.01 -26.01 24.69
C ASP A 491 -16.21 -26.97 23.80
N ALA A 492 -15.19 -26.44 23.10
CA ALA A 492 -14.40 -27.19 22.13
C ALA A 492 -13.72 -28.44 22.75
N PRO A 493 -13.01 -28.40 23.89
CA PRO A 493 -12.33 -29.59 24.42
C PRO A 493 -13.26 -30.80 24.62
N ALA A 494 -14.45 -30.56 25.19
CA ALA A 494 -15.45 -31.61 25.41
C ALA A 494 -15.97 -32.18 24.09
N LEU A 495 -16.16 -31.33 23.09
CA LEU A 495 -16.62 -31.75 21.76
C LEU A 495 -15.61 -32.64 21.04
N TYR A 496 -14.32 -32.28 21.09
CA TYR A 496 -13.24 -33.08 20.48
C TYR A 496 -13.17 -34.47 21.13
N LEU A 497 -13.29 -34.55 22.46
CA LEU A 497 -13.34 -35.83 23.19
C LEU A 497 -14.55 -36.69 22.81
N LYS A 498 -15.72 -36.05 22.58
CA LYS A 498 -16.91 -36.75 22.11
C LYS A 498 -16.70 -37.29 20.69
N THR A 499 -16.13 -36.48 19.81
CA THR A 499 -15.86 -36.79 18.39
C THR A 499 -14.82 -37.89 18.22
N LYS A 500 -13.86 -38.01 19.13
CA LYS A 500 -12.84 -39.07 19.14
C LYS A 500 -13.45 -40.49 19.14
N LYS A 501 -14.71 -40.62 19.54
CA LYS A 501 -15.45 -41.90 19.56
C LYS A 501 -16.06 -42.29 18.21
N LEU A 502 -16.03 -41.41 17.20
CA LEU A 502 -16.57 -41.65 15.87
C LEU A 502 -15.50 -42.32 14.98
N PRO A 503 -15.67 -43.61 14.60
CA PRO A 503 -14.58 -44.42 14.04
C PRO A 503 -14.18 -44.04 12.61
N HIS A 504 -15.02 -43.32 11.88
CA HIS A 504 -14.73 -42.89 10.50
C HIS A 504 -14.18 -41.46 10.41
N LEU A 505 -13.94 -40.81 11.56
CA LEU A 505 -13.37 -39.47 11.62
C LEU A 505 -12.01 -39.50 12.33
N LYS A 506 -10.98 -38.98 11.66
CA LYS A 506 -9.68 -38.72 12.27
C LYS A 506 -9.57 -37.24 12.60
N ILE A 507 -9.52 -36.89 13.87
CA ILE A 507 -9.36 -35.49 14.28
C ILE A 507 -7.90 -35.07 14.06
N THR A 508 -7.69 -34.07 13.20
CA THR A 508 -6.35 -33.56 12.86
C THR A 508 -6.27 -32.04 12.87
N GLY A 509 -7.39 -31.32 12.84
CA GLY A 509 -7.41 -29.88 12.62
C GLY A 509 -8.06 -29.06 13.73
N ILE A 510 -7.59 -27.83 13.89
CA ILE A 510 -8.34 -26.72 14.50
C ILE A 510 -8.44 -25.62 13.43
N HIS A 511 -9.63 -25.04 13.25
CA HIS A 511 -9.86 -23.94 12.34
C HIS A 511 -10.45 -22.73 13.07
N THR A 512 -10.18 -21.51 12.64
CA THR A 512 -10.98 -20.33 12.99
C THR A 512 -11.05 -19.37 11.80
N HIS A 513 -12.09 -18.55 11.76
CA HIS A 513 -12.15 -17.41 10.84
C HIS A 513 -12.75 -16.21 11.57
N ILE A 514 -11.88 -15.22 11.81
CA ILE A 514 -12.18 -14.09 12.68
C ILE A 514 -12.87 -12.90 11.99
N GLY A 515 -13.08 -12.98 10.67
CA GLY A 515 -13.84 -12.00 9.90
C GLY A 515 -13.18 -11.59 8.58
N SER A 516 -13.72 -10.57 7.93
CA SER A 516 -13.23 -10.06 6.64
C SER A 516 -12.81 -8.60 6.73
N GLN A 517 -11.79 -8.23 5.94
CA GLN A 517 -11.24 -6.87 5.86
C GLN A 517 -10.69 -6.39 7.22
N ILE A 518 -9.91 -7.25 7.88
CA ILE A 518 -9.36 -7.02 9.22
C ILE A 518 -8.18 -6.06 9.14
N THR A 519 -8.41 -4.77 9.40
CA THR A 519 -7.36 -3.73 9.29
C THR A 519 -6.38 -3.68 10.46
N ASP A 520 -6.55 -4.53 11.47
CA ASP A 520 -5.71 -4.59 12.67
C ASP A 520 -5.05 -5.99 12.78
N PRO A 521 -3.75 -6.11 12.45
CA PRO A 521 -3.04 -7.39 12.51
C PRO A 521 -3.00 -8.04 13.90
N SER A 522 -3.11 -7.26 14.98
CA SER A 522 -3.02 -7.78 16.36
C SER A 522 -4.16 -8.76 16.72
N LEU A 523 -5.24 -8.76 15.93
CA LEU A 523 -6.31 -9.74 16.06
C LEU A 523 -5.82 -11.15 15.74
N TYR A 524 -4.98 -11.33 14.71
CA TYR A 524 -4.39 -12.64 14.41
C TYR A 524 -3.47 -13.12 15.51
N GLU A 525 -2.69 -12.23 16.12
CA GLU A 525 -1.82 -12.60 17.25
C GLU A 525 -2.61 -13.18 18.42
N ARG A 526 -3.71 -12.52 18.77
CA ARG A 526 -4.62 -12.98 19.84
C ARG A 526 -5.26 -14.32 19.48
N SER A 527 -5.70 -14.48 18.24
CA SER A 527 -6.32 -15.73 17.78
C SER A 527 -5.35 -16.90 17.80
N ILE A 528 -4.13 -16.71 17.30
CA ILE A 528 -3.08 -17.75 17.31
C ILE A 528 -2.81 -18.22 18.74
N LYS A 529 -2.68 -17.30 19.71
CA LYS A 529 -2.48 -17.67 21.13
C LYS A 529 -3.61 -18.56 21.67
N GLN A 530 -4.86 -18.21 21.38
CA GLN A 530 -6.01 -19.00 21.83
C GLN A 530 -6.08 -20.38 21.15
N LEU A 531 -5.81 -20.46 19.84
CA LEU A 531 -5.80 -21.73 19.12
C LEU A 531 -4.66 -22.65 19.58
N ILE A 532 -3.48 -22.11 19.83
CA ILE A 532 -2.34 -22.87 20.35
C ILE A 532 -2.60 -23.38 21.78
N ALA A 533 -3.24 -22.57 22.62
CA ALA A 533 -3.66 -23.00 23.96
C ALA A 533 -4.66 -24.18 23.88
N LEU A 534 -5.65 -24.09 22.99
CA LEU A 534 -6.59 -25.20 22.74
C LEU A 534 -5.87 -26.44 22.21
N ALA A 535 -4.98 -26.30 21.22
CA ALA A 535 -4.20 -27.41 20.68
C ALA A 535 -3.39 -28.11 21.78
N HIS A 536 -2.73 -27.34 22.65
CA HIS A 536 -1.97 -27.87 23.77
C HIS A 536 -2.86 -28.64 24.78
N GLU A 537 -4.07 -28.13 25.07
CA GLU A 537 -5.05 -28.84 25.90
C GLU A 537 -5.51 -30.16 25.26
N LEU A 538 -5.78 -30.17 23.96
CA LEU A 538 -6.19 -31.36 23.21
C LEU A 538 -5.08 -32.41 23.17
N GLU A 539 -3.81 -32.01 23.00
CA GLU A 539 -2.66 -32.92 23.05
C GLU A 539 -2.53 -33.62 24.42
N ARG A 540 -2.77 -32.88 25.51
CA ARG A 540 -2.78 -33.45 26.87
C ARG A 540 -3.88 -34.48 27.07
N ASN A 541 -4.96 -34.38 26.29
CA ASN A 541 -6.06 -35.33 26.25
C ASN A 541 -5.88 -36.43 25.18
N GLY A 542 -4.67 -36.55 24.62
CA GLY A 542 -4.32 -37.57 23.63
C GLY A 542 -4.98 -37.36 22.27
N ILE A 543 -5.18 -36.11 21.87
CA ILE A 543 -5.63 -35.71 20.53
C ILE A 543 -4.55 -34.80 19.92
N PRO A 544 -3.58 -35.36 19.17
CA PRO A 544 -2.58 -34.55 18.49
C PRO A 544 -3.23 -33.75 17.35
N ILE A 545 -2.85 -32.48 17.23
CA ILE A 545 -3.34 -31.58 16.18
C ILE A 545 -2.24 -31.43 15.13
N GLU A 546 -2.54 -31.83 13.89
CA GLU A 546 -1.62 -31.79 12.75
C GLU A 546 -1.74 -30.46 11.99
N GLU A 547 -2.92 -29.81 12.01
CA GLU A 547 -3.18 -28.55 11.30
C GLU A 547 -3.88 -27.52 12.20
N ILE A 548 -3.37 -26.28 12.20
CA ILE A 548 -4.03 -25.12 12.81
C ILE A 548 -4.24 -24.08 11.72
N ASN A 549 -5.50 -23.95 11.31
CA ASN A 549 -5.93 -23.03 10.27
C ASN A 549 -6.51 -21.75 10.90
N ILE A 550 -5.86 -20.62 10.64
CA ILE A 550 -6.26 -19.30 11.19
C ILE A 550 -7.28 -18.56 10.31
N GLY A 551 -7.69 -19.19 9.20
CA GLY A 551 -8.64 -18.67 8.25
C GLY A 551 -8.12 -17.46 7.47
N GLY A 552 -9.06 -16.78 6.82
CA GLY A 552 -8.78 -15.59 6.02
C GLY A 552 -8.98 -14.26 6.73
N GLY A 553 -9.28 -13.23 5.93
CA GLY A 553 -9.69 -11.92 6.42
C GLY A 553 -8.69 -10.79 6.22
N ILE A 554 -7.50 -11.11 5.72
CA ILE A 554 -6.46 -10.13 5.38
C ILE A 554 -7.06 -9.11 4.40
N PRO A 555 -6.93 -7.80 4.68
CA PRO A 555 -7.63 -6.77 3.94
C PRO A 555 -7.02 -6.54 2.55
N SER A 556 -7.84 -6.07 1.61
CA SER A 556 -7.33 -5.35 0.45
C SER A 556 -7.06 -3.90 0.86
N PRO A 557 -5.83 -3.36 0.73
CA PRO A 557 -5.49 -2.02 1.23
C PRO A 557 -6.23 -0.89 0.51
N ASN A 558 -6.74 -1.17 -0.70
CA ASN A 558 -7.37 -0.19 -1.57
C ASN A 558 -8.89 -0.10 -1.42
N LEU A 559 -9.53 -1.12 -0.81
CA LEU A 559 -10.95 -1.11 -0.53
C LEU A 559 -11.24 -0.41 0.79
N THR A 560 -12.06 0.63 0.74
CA THR A 560 -12.60 1.26 1.94
C THR A 560 -13.96 0.67 2.27
N LYS A 561 -14.10 0.12 3.48
CA LYS A 561 -15.38 -0.38 4.00
C LYS A 561 -16.32 0.79 4.27
N THR A 562 -17.56 0.70 3.81
CA THR A 562 -18.60 1.66 4.20
C THR A 562 -18.87 1.49 5.69
N THR A 563 -18.57 2.51 6.49
CA THR A 563 -18.80 2.47 7.94
C THR A 563 -20.27 2.80 8.26
N ILE A 564 -20.75 2.43 9.45
CA ILE A 564 -22.07 2.87 9.96
C ILE A 564 -22.14 4.42 9.98
N ILE A 565 -21.01 5.08 10.19
CA ILE A 565 -20.85 6.53 10.12
C ILE A 565 -21.05 7.04 8.68
N ASP A 566 -20.55 6.35 7.65
CA ASP A 566 -20.82 6.66 6.25
C ASP A 566 -22.30 6.50 5.88
N LEU A 567 -22.97 5.49 6.44
CA LEU A 567 -24.40 5.25 6.27
C LEU A 567 -25.23 6.34 6.97
N ALA A 568 -24.88 6.71 8.21
CA ALA A 568 -25.50 7.82 8.93
C ALA A 568 -25.29 9.18 8.25
N ALA A 569 -24.12 9.39 7.64
CA ALA A 569 -23.80 10.59 6.86
C ALA A 569 -24.66 10.71 5.60
N SER A 570 -25.10 9.59 5.02
CA SER A 570 -26.00 9.59 3.86
C SER A 570 -27.40 10.12 4.20
N VAL A 571 -27.83 9.95 5.46
CA VAL A 571 -29.16 10.36 5.98
C VAL A 571 -29.13 11.77 6.59
N LEU A 572 -28.00 12.20 7.17
CA LEU A 572 -27.85 13.51 7.81
C LEU A 572 -26.75 14.35 7.13
N PRO A 573 -27.09 15.18 6.12
CA PRO A 573 -26.14 15.91 5.30
C PRO A 573 -25.18 16.82 6.08
N PHE A 574 -25.60 17.35 7.24
CA PHE A 574 -24.78 18.26 8.06
C PHE A 574 -23.56 17.56 8.69
N MET A 575 -23.64 16.25 8.95
CA MET A 575 -22.51 15.47 9.51
C MET A 575 -21.44 15.13 8.46
N LYS A 576 -21.75 15.26 7.16
CA LYS A 576 -20.79 14.98 6.06
C LYS A 576 -19.55 15.88 6.11
N GLY A 577 -19.71 17.12 6.57
CA GLY A 577 -18.62 18.08 6.75
C GLY A 577 -17.59 17.62 7.79
N ILE A 578 -18.04 16.90 8.84
CA ILE A 578 -17.19 16.40 9.93
C ILE A 578 -16.46 15.12 9.52
N ILE A 579 -17.11 14.28 8.71
CA ILE A 579 -16.60 12.95 8.33
C ILE A 579 -15.53 13.02 7.23
N LYS A 580 -15.55 14.06 6.38
CA LYS A 580 -14.50 14.30 5.37
C LYS A 580 -13.12 14.60 5.98
N PHE A 581 -13.07 14.99 7.26
CA PHE A 581 -11.85 15.25 8.02
C PHE A 581 -11.38 14.08 8.89
N LEU A 582 -12.16 12.99 8.98
CA LEU A 582 -11.73 11.79 9.71
C LEU A 582 -10.60 11.09 8.93
N PRO A 583 -9.40 10.91 9.52
CA PRO A 583 -8.28 10.28 8.83
C PRO A 583 -8.62 8.82 8.50
N ARG A 584 -8.52 8.43 7.23
CA ARG A 584 -8.62 7.02 6.82
C ARG A 584 -7.50 6.23 7.51
N LYS A 585 -7.87 5.22 8.30
CA LYS A 585 -6.92 4.32 8.96
C LYS A 585 -6.03 3.67 7.90
N HIS A 586 -4.71 3.79 8.07
CA HIS A 586 -3.75 3.13 7.18
C HIS A 586 -3.90 1.62 7.33
N VAL A 587 -4.03 0.90 6.21
CA VAL A 587 -4.09 -0.56 6.19
C VAL A 587 -2.67 -1.07 5.96
N PRO A 588 -2.11 -1.89 6.87
CA PRO A 588 -0.79 -2.48 6.69
C PRO A 588 -0.68 -3.32 5.40
N SER A 589 0.54 -3.54 4.92
CA SER A 589 0.76 -4.35 3.72
C SER A 589 0.54 -5.84 3.99
N ILE A 590 0.28 -6.63 2.94
CA ILE A 590 0.05 -8.08 3.06
C ILE A 590 1.24 -8.82 3.68
N GLU A 591 2.46 -8.33 3.45
CA GLU A 591 3.71 -8.81 4.05
C GLU A 591 3.73 -8.57 5.55
N THR A 592 3.28 -7.39 6.02
CA THR A 592 3.18 -7.12 7.47
C THR A 592 2.26 -8.13 8.16
N TYR A 593 1.13 -8.51 7.54
CA TYR A 593 0.27 -9.57 8.07
C TYR A 593 0.99 -10.91 8.08
N GLY A 594 1.65 -11.28 6.98
CA GLY A 594 2.38 -12.53 6.87
C GLY A 594 3.49 -12.67 7.91
N GLU A 595 4.28 -11.61 8.13
CA GLU A 595 5.33 -11.57 9.15
C GLU A 595 4.76 -11.72 10.56
N ILE A 596 3.71 -10.98 10.90
CA ILE A 596 3.10 -11.04 12.24
C ILE A 596 2.55 -12.45 12.50
N ILE A 597 1.78 -12.99 11.56
CA ILE A 597 1.20 -14.33 11.66
C ILE A 597 2.31 -15.39 11.80
N GLY A 598 3.30 -15.36 10.92
CA GLY A 598 4.40 -16.33 10.92
C GLY A 598 5.24 -16.25 12.20
N LYS A 599 5.64 -15.05 12.63
CA LYS A 599 6.42 -14.83 13.86
C LYS A 599 5.65 -15.30 15.10
N THR A 600 4.38 -14.92 15.22
CA THR A 600 3.57 -15.31 16.38
C THR A 600 3.34 -16.81 16.42
N PHE A 601 2.98 -17.44 15.30
CA PHE A 601 2.78 -18.90 15.28
C PHE A 601 4.08 -19.65 15.60
N ALA A 602 5.21 -19.24 15.02
CA ALA A 602 6.51 -19.86 15.28
C ALA A 602 6.95 -19.75 16.75
N TYR A 603 6.57 -18.67 17.44
CA TYR A 603 6.85 -18.49 18.85
C TYR A 603 5.91 -19.31 19.74
N GLU A 604 4.59 -19.16 19.55
CA GLU A 604 3.57 -19.77 20.41
C GLU A 604 3.55 -21.30 20.27
N SER A 605 3.73 -21.84 19.05
CA SER A 605 3.68 -23.29 18.79
C SER A 605 4.77 -24.11 19.47
N LYS A 606 5.79 -23.48 20.06
CA LYS A 606 6.86 -24.17 20.81
C LYS A 606 6.36 -24.95 22.03
N ILE A 607 5.16 -24.65 22.53
CA ILE A 607 4.57 -25.36 23.66
C ILE A 607 3.94 -26.71 23.26
N LEU A 608 3.73 -26.93 21.95
CA LEU A 608 3.13 -28.17 21.44
C LEU A 608 4.16 -29.29 21.43
N LYS A 609 3.72 -30.50 21.79
CA LYS A 609 4.57 -31.69 21.76
C LYS A 609 4.75 -32.20 20.32
N HIS A 610 3.71 -32.12 19.51
CA HIS A 610 3.73 -32.48 18.09
C HIS A 610 3.69 -31.20 17.24
N PRO A 611 4.50 -31.11 16.18
CA PRO A 611 4.50 -29.95 15.30
C PRO A 611 3.18 -29.88 14.52
N ALA A 612 2.51 -28.73 14.60
CA ALA A 612 1.30 -28.45 13.84
C ALA A 612 1.60 -27.54 12.65
N ARG A 613 0.99 -27.82 11.50
CA ARG A 613 1.08 -26.98 10.31
C ARG A 613 0.24 -25.71 10.49
N LEU A 614 0.82 -24.54 10.19
CA LEU A 614 0.07 -23.29 10.09
C LEU A 614 -0.64 -23.21 8.73
N CYS A 615 -1.94 -22.97 8.75
CA CYS A 615 -2.74 -22.80 7.54
C CYS A 615 -3.46 -21.45 7.53
N LEU A 616 -3.55 -20.82 6.36
CA LEU A 616 -4.22 -19.53 6.16
C LEU A 616 -5.21 -19.63 5.00
N GLU A 617 -6.30 -18.86 5.05
CA GLU A 617 -7.30 -18.82 3.98
C GLU A 617 -7.49 -17.44 3.32
N PRO A 618 -6.40 -16.82 2.80
CA PRO A 618 -6.50 -15.54 2.16
C PRO A 618 -7.34 -15.64 0.88
N GLY A 619 -8.16 -14.63 0.63
CA GLY A 619 -8.96 -14.51 -0.59
C GLY A 619 -8.85 -13.11 -1.17
N ARG A 620 -9.61 -12.17 -0.56
CA ARG A 620 -9.67 -10.76 -0.99
C ARG A 620 -8.28 -10.10 -1.13
N SER A 621 -7.38 -10.35 -0.20
CA SER A 621 -6.01 -9.79 -0.22
C SER A 621 -5.19 -10.22 -1.44
N LEU A 622 -5.50 -11.38 -2.03
CA LEU A 622 -4.81 -11.91 -3.20
C LEU A 622 -5.45 -11.42 -4.50
N VAL A 623 -6.78 -11.50 -4.61
CA VAL A 623 -7.48 -11.28 -5.88
C VAL A 623 -8.20 -9.95 -6.02
N SER A 624 -8.29 -9.10 -4.99
CA SER A 624 -9.05 -7.85 -5.13
C SER A 624 -8.43 -6.90 -6.16
N SER A 625 -7.13 -6.61 -6.03
CA SER A 625 -6.44 -5.60 -6.84
C SER A 625 -6.11 -6.05 -8.26
N MET A 626 -6.20 -7.34 -8.57
CA MET A 626 -5.98 -7.84 -9.94
C MET A 626 -7.14 -7.50 -10.87
N GLY A 627 -8.36 -7.29 -10.34
CA GLY A 627 -9.55 -7.11 -11.18
C GLY A 627 -9.90 -5.67 -11.46
N ILE A 628 -10.19 -5.38 -12.73
CA ILE A 628 -10.64 -4.09 -13.25
C ILE A 628 -11.90 -4.35 -14.06
N LEU A 629 -12.99 -3.64 -13.76
CA LEU A 629 -14.18 -3.61 -14.62
C LEU A 629 -14.10 -2.37 -15.52
N VAL A 630 -13.98 -2.61 -16.82
CA VAL A 630 -13.90 -1.57 -17.85
C VAL A 630 -15.31 -1.25 -18.32
N SER A 631 -15.69 0.03 -18.27
CA SER A 631 -17.02 0.51 -18.62
C SER A 631 -16.93 1.82 -19.42
N ARG A 632 -17.98 2.14 -20.18
CA ARG A 632 -18.13 3.43 -20.86
C ARG A 632 -19.27 4.25 -20.27
N VAL A 633 -19.13 5.57 -20.37
CA VAL A 633 -20.22 6.51 -20.13
C VAL A 633 -21.28 6.32 -21.21
N SER A 634 -22.42 5.77 -20.83
CA SER A 634 -23.58 5.61 -21.73
C SER A 634 -24.32 6.93 -21.91
N HIS A 635 -24.56 7.65 -20.81
CA HIS A 635 -25.36 8.87 -20.83
C HIS A 635 -25.00 9.81 -19.67
N ILE A 636 -25.18 11.11 -19.88
CA ILE A 636 -24.98 12.13 -18.84
C ILE A 636 -26.26 12.95 -18.69
N LYS A 637 -26.81 12.99 -17.48
CA LYS A 637 -28.03 13.74 -17.14
C LYS A 637 -27.77 14.66 -15.95
N GLY A 638 -27.54 15.94 -16.23
CA GLY A 638 -27.16 16.91 -15.19
C GLY A 638 -25.86 16.49 -14.50
N ARG A 639 -25.95 16.09 -13.23
CA ARG A 639 -24.79 15.62 -12.44
C ARG A 639 -24.62 14.10 -12.43
N TRP A 640 -25.46 13.37 -13.16
CA TRP A 640 -25.40 11.91 -13.23
C TRP A 640 -24.61 11.45 -14.45
N ILE A 641 -23.69 10.52 -14.22
CA ILE A 641 -23.01 9.72 -15.24
C ILE A 641 -23.57 8.30 -15.14
N PHE A 642 -24.19 7.83 -16.22
CA PHE A 642 -24.65 6.45 -16.34
C PHE A 642 -23.60 5.64 -17.09
N LEU A 643 -23.12 4.59 -16.44
CA LEU A 643 -22.17 3.63 -16.99
C LEU A 643 -22.91 2.47 -17.66
N ASP A 644 -22.30 1.86 -18.67
CA ASP A 644 -22.81 0.61 -19.27
C ASP A 644 -22.57 -0.63 -18.38
N ALA A 645 -21.84 -0.46 -17.26
CA ALA A 645 -21.72 -1.45 -16.19
C ALA A 645 -22.83 -1.29 -15.14
N SER A 646 -22.99 -2.31 -14.29
CA SER A 646 -23.87 -2.24 -13.12
C SER A 646 -23.14 -2.72 -11.87
N THR A 647 -23.55 -2.22 -10.72
CA THR A 647 -23.10 -2.71 -9.42
C THR A 647 -23.46 -4.17 -9.21
N TYR A 648 -24.42 -4.75 -9.94
CA TYR A 648 -24.69 -6.19 -9.95
C TYR A 648 -23.57 -7.04 -10.56
N SER A 649 -22.67 -6.46 -11.37
CA SER A 649 -21.43 -7.12 -11.79
C SER A 649 -20.33 -7.06 -10.70
N VAL A 650 -20.42 -6.09 -9.78
CA VAL A 650 -19.49 -5.90 -8.65
C VAL A 650 -20.28 -5.69 -7.33
N PRO A 651 -21.07 -6.67 -6.87
CA PRO A 651 -22.14 -6.45 -5.87
C PRO A 651 -21.68 -5.89 -4.52
N GLU A 652 -20.42 -6.08 -4.17
CA GLU A 652 -19.82 -5.48 -2.98
C GLU A 652 -19.92 -3.94 -2.97
N SER A 653 -20.05 -3.30 -4.15
CA SER A 653 -20.28 -1.85 -4.27
C SER A 653 -21.63 -1.40 -3.71
N ILE A 654 -22.62 -2.30 -3.70
CA ILE A 654 -23.97 -2.03 -3.16
C ILE A 654 -23.94 -1.98 -1.63
N PHE A 655 -23.17 -2.89 -1.00
CA PHE A 655 -23.34 -3.17 0.42
C PHE A 655 -22.16 -2.72 1.28
N PHE A 656 -20.92 -2.94 0.85
CA PHE A 656 -19.80 -3.03 1.80
C PHE A 656 -18.53 -2.29 1.38
N ALA A 657 -18.37 -1.90 0.11
CA ALA A 657 -17.10 -1.42 -0.40
C ALA A 657 -17.25 -0.21 -1.34
N ARG A 658 -16.51 0.87 -1.05
CA ARG A 658 -16.26 1.92 -2.04
C ARG A 658 -15.03 1.56 -2.86
N ARG A 659 -15.18 1.62 -4.18
CA ARG A 659 -14.12 1.38 -5.17
C ARG A 659 -13.52 2.68 -5.66
N ARG A 660 -12.33 2.56 -6.25
CA ARG A 660 -11.66 3.67 -6.93
C ARG A 660 -12.05 3.64 -8.40
N PHE A 661 -12.17 4.82 -8.97
CA PHE A 661 -12.41 5.00 -10.40
C PHE A 661 -11.17 5.63 -11.03
N LEU A 662 -10.81 5.17 -12.22
CA LEU A 662 -9.78 5.80 -13.03
C LEU A 662 -10.30 6.07 -14.42
N VAL A 663 -9.77 7.11 -15.04
CA VAL A 663 -10.03 7.46 -16.43
C VAL A 663 -8.70 7.56 -17.19
N PRO A 664 -8.68 7.24 -18.50
CA PRO A 664 -7.53 7.47 -19.38
C PRO A 664 -6.88 8.86 -19.23
N GLU A 665 -5.55 8.93 -19.39
CA GLU A 665 -4.75 10.15 -19.23
C GLU A 665 -5.27 11.34 -20.06
N LYS A 666 -5.70 11.08 -21.32
CA LYS A 666 -6.28 12.12 -22.19
C LYS A 666 -7.52 12.79 -21.59
N ILE A 667 -8.33 12.03 -20.84
CA ILE A 667 -9.53 12.53 -20.16
C ILE A 667 -9.14 13.16 -18.82
N ALA A 668 -8.15 12.58 -18.12
CA ALA A 668 -7.65 13.05 -16.83
C ALA A 668 -7.16 14.51 -16.82
N LEU A 669 -6.77 15.06 -17.97
CA LEU A 669 -6.31 16.44 -18.11
C LEU A 669 -7.45 17.47 -18.18
N LYS A 670 -8.71 17.05 -18.34
CA LYS A 670 -9.88 17.95 -18.35
C LYS A 670 -10.15 18.51 -16.94
N ARG A 671 -10.82 19.66 -16.86
CA ARG A 671 -11.27 20.27 -15.59
C ARG A 671 -12.08 19.27 -14.76
N LEU A 672 -11.90 19.24 -13.44
CA LEU A 672 -12.71 18.40 -12.56
C LEU A 672 -14.13 18.97 -12.35
N SER A 673 -15.10 18.06 -12.30
CA SER A 673 -16.49 18.30 -11.93
C SER A 673 -16.97 17.18 -10.99
N GLU A 674 -18.03 17.44 -10.25
CA GLU A 674 -18.57 16.49 -9.27
C GLU A 674 -19.81 15.80 -9.83
N TYR A 675 -19.71 14.48 -10.00
CA TYR A 675 -20.76 13.63 -10.57
C TYR A 675 -21.25 12.56 -9.57
N SER A 676 -22.46 12.06 -9.78
CA SER A 676 -22.90 10.77 -9.25
C SER A 676 -22.79 9.72 -10.35
N LEU A 677 -22.17 8.58 -10.04
CA LEU A 677 -21.98 7.47 -10.97
C LEU A 677 -23.04 6.40 -10.68
N ALA A 678 -23.87 6.12 -11.67
CA ALA A 678 -24.89 5.07 -11.65
C ALA A 678 -24.61 4.02 -12.71
N GLY A 679 -25.09 2.80 -12.47
CA GLY A 679 -25.11 1.75 -13.48
C GLY A 679 -26.34 1.80 -14.38
N ALA A 680 -26.44 0.80 -15.26
CA ALA A 680 -27.51 0.69 -16.25
C ALA A 680 -28.81 0.02 -15.75
N SER A 681 -28.85 -0.47 -14.51
CA SER A 681 -30.03 -1.16 -13.95
C SER A 681 -31.15 -0.19 -13.58
N LEU A 682 -32.38 -0.71 -13.54
CA LEU A 682 -33.56 -0.03 -13.00
C LEU A 682 -33.61 -0.01 -11.46
N ASN A 683 -32.68 -0.66 -10.76
CA ASN A 683 -32.64 -0.62 -9.29
C ASN A 683 -32.07 0.70 -8.78
N THR A 684 -32.76 1.31 -7.81
CA THR A 684 -32.29 2.52 -7.10
C THR A 684 -30.97 2.31 -6.36
N ALA A 685 -30.61 1.07 -6.02
CA ALA A 685 -29.32 0.75 -5.42
C ALA A 685 -28.17 0.64 -6.45
N ASP A 686 -28.43 0.76 -7.75
CA ASP A 686 -27.40 0.68 -8.79
C ASP A 686 -26.58 1.97 -8.93
N ILE A 687 -25.89 2.31 -7.84
CA ILE A 687 -25.09 3.52 -7.70
C ILE A 687 -23.69 3.10 -7.28
N PHE A 688 -22.70 3.40 -8.14
CA PHE A 688 -21.30 3.12 -7.87
C PHE A 688 -20.68 4.11 -6.89
N SER A 689 -21.00 5.40 -7.05
CA SER A 689 -20.50 6.47 -6.17
C SER A 689 -21.41 7.69 -6.23
N ASN A 690 -21.50 8.39 -5.11
CA ASN A 690 -22.19 9.68 -5.01
C ASN A 690 -21.14 10.77 -4.79
N GLN A 691 -21.20 11.83 -5.59
CA GLN A 691 -20.28 12.99 -5.48
C GLN A 691 -18.80 12.65 -5.76
N GLU A 692 -18.55 11.84 -6.78
CA GLU A 692 -17.22 11.54 -7.29
C GLU A 692 -16.62 12.74 -8.04
N GLN A 693 -15.35 13.03 -7.80
CA GLN A 693 -14.62 14.06 -8.54
C GLN A 693 -13.99 13.42 -9.77
N LEU A 694 -14.57 13.65 -10.94
CA LEU A 694 -14.04 13.19 -12.21
C LEU A 694 -13.75 14.39 -13.12
N PRO A 695 -12.82 14.27 -14.08
CA PRO A 695 -12.72 15.23 -15.17
C PRO A 695 -14.07 15.38 -15.89
N VAL A 696 -14.30 16.48 -16.59
CA VAL A 696 -15.49 16.62 -17.44
C VAL A 696 -15.55 15.43 -18.40
N MET A 697 -16.61 14.64 -18.30
CA MET A 697 -16.80 13.41 -19.07
C MET A 697 -17.74 13.66 -20.24
N ASP A 698 -17.55 12.92 -21.33
CA ASP A 698 -18.43 12.87 -22.48
C ASP A 698 -19.02 11.45 -22.66
N PRO A 699 -20.22 11.28 -23.27
CA PRO A 699 -20.69 9.97 -23.67
C PRO A 699 -19.66 9.23 -24.53
N GLY A 700 -19.43 7.96 -24.21
CA GLY A 700 -18.39 7.13 -24.83
C GLY A 700 -17.05 7.10 -24.08
N ASP A 701 -16.78 8.05 -23.17
CA ASP A 701 -15.55 8.05 -22.37
C ASP A 701 -15.44 6.79 -21.50
N ILE A 702 -14.21 6.29 -21.30
CA ILE A 702 -13.95 5.07 -20.53
C ILE A 702 -13.78 5.41 -19.04
N VAL A 703 -14.42 4.60 -18.20
CA VAL A 703 -14.25 4.58 -16.74
C VAL A 703 -13.81 3.18 -16.30
N LEU A 704 -12.71 3.12 -15.57
CA LEU A 704 -12.16 1.90 -15.00
C LEU A 704 -12.58 1.81 -13.52
N ILE A 705 -13.32 0.76 -13.19
CA ILE A 705 -13.75 0.46 -11.82
C ILE A 705 -12.75 -0.54 -11.23
N LEU A 706 -11.96 -0.10 -10.27
CA LEU A 706 -10.84 -0.87 -9.72
C LEU A 706 -11.25 -1.80 -8.59
N ASP A 707 -10.30 -2.67 -8.20
CA ASP A 707 -10.40 -3.55 -7.04
C ASP A 707 -11.61 -4.52 -7.16
N ALA A 708 -11.84 -5.00 -8.38
CA ALA A 708 -13.01 -5.74 -8.82
C ALA A 708 -12.74 -7.25 -9.04
N GLY A 709 -11.62 -7.77 -8.52
CA GLY A 709 -11.29 -9.20 -8.70
C GLY A 709 -11.78 -10.11 -7.57
N ALA A 710 -12.18 -9.56 -6.43
CA ALA A 710 -12.75 -10.31 -5.30
C ALA A 710 -14.26 -10.08 -5.19
N TYR A 711 -15.03 -11.15 -5.01
CA TYR A 711 -16.49 -11.13 -4.76
C TYR A 711 -17.30 -10.37 -5.81
N SER A 712 -16.74 -10.25 -7.02
CA SER A 712 -17.39 -9.58 -8.13
C SER A 712 -18.04 -10.64 -9.00
N VAL A 713 -17.25 -11.35 -9.81
CA VAL A 713 -17.76 -12.43 -10.66
C VAL A 713 -18.41 -13.56 -9.84
N SER A 714 -17.86 -13.91 -8.67
CA SER A 714 -18.42 -14.99 -7.83
C SER A 714 -19.77 -14.68 -7.20
N ARG A 715 -20.16 -13.40 -7.11
CA ARG A 715 -21.44 -12.95 -6.56
C ARG A 715 -22.33 -12.24 -7.59
N ALA A 716 -21.86 -12.10 -8.83
CA ALA A 716 -22.56 -11.34 -9.85
C ALA A 716 -23.95 -11.92 -10.10
N THR A 717 -24.93 -11.04 -10.30
CA THR A 717 -26.30 -11.46 -10.62
C THR A 717 -26.69 -10.93 -11.99
N GLN A 718 -27.60 -11.64 -12.66
CA GLN A 718 -28.16 -11.21 -13.94
C GLN A 718 -29.38 -10.29 -13.77
N PHE A 719 -29.44 -9.52 -12.67
CA PHE A 719 -30.55 -8.62 -12.43
C PHE A 719 -30.52 -7.47 -13.44
N THR A 720 -31.42 -7.50 -14.43
CA THR A 720 -31.58 -6.50 -15.50
C THR A 720 -30.36 -6.29 -16.41
N ILE A 721 -29.28 -7.03 -16.22
CA ILE A 721 -28.05 -6.97 -17.02
C ILE A 721 -27.49 -8.38 -17.25
N LEU A 722 -26.80 -8.58 -18.38
CA LEU A 722 -26.06 -9.82 -18.66
C LEU A 722 -24.66 -9.74 -18.04
N ASN A 723 -24.11 -10.90 -17.67
CA ASN A 723 -22.78 -10.97 -17.09
C ASN A 723 -21.71 -10.51 -18.12
N PRO A 724 -20.81 -9.58 -17.75
CA PRO A 724 -19.71 -9.18 -18.62
C PRO A 724 -18.75 -10.35 -18.89
N PRO A 725 -18.08 -10.38 -20.07
CA PRO A 725 -16.98 -11.31 -20.29
C PRO A 725 -15.79 -10.97 -19.37
N VAL A 726 -14.97 -11.97 -19.09
CA VAL A 726 -13.76 -11.83 -18.26
C VAL A 726 -12.54 -12.22 -19.08
N TYR A 727 -11.57 -11.32 -19.11
CA TYR A 727 -10.26 -11.53 -19.74
C TYR A 727 -9.17 -11.57 -18.68
N MET A 728 -8.24 -12.51 -18.80
CA MET A 728 -7.00 -12.55 -18.03
C MET A 728 -5.88 -11.90 -18.86
N LEU A 729 -5.20 -10.90 -18.29
CA LEU A 729 -3.99 -10.33 -18.86
C LEU A 729 -2.79 -11.21 -18.52
N LYS A 730 -2.16 -11.77 -19.56
CA LYS A 730 -0.96 -12.61 -19.49
C LYS A 730 0.27 -11.79 -19.88
N ASN A 731 1.32 -11.85 -19.05
CA ASN A 731 2.64 -11.22 -19.29
C ASN A 731 2.61 -9.74 -19.67
N ASN A 732 1.58 -8.98 -19.29
CA ASN A 732 1.37 -7.59 -19.72
C ASN A 732 1.34 -7.41 -21.25
N GLU A 733 0.98 -8.45 -22.00
CA GLU A 733 1.03 -8.43 -23.47
C GLU A 733 -0.30 -8.85 -24.11
N CYS A 734 -0.97 -9.87 -23.56
CA CYS A 734 -2.13 -10.49 -24.19
C CYS A 734 -3.32 -10.64 -23.24
N LEU A 735 -4.52 -10.34 -23.75
CA LEU A 735 -5.79 -10.60 -23.06
C LEU A 735 -6.37 -11.94 -23.53
N GLN A 736 -6.37 -12.93 -22.65
CA GLN A 736 -6.98 -14.24 -22.88
C GLN A 736 -8.42 -14.22 -22.35
N LEU A 737 -9.41 -14.56 -23.17
CA LEU A 737 -10.78 -14.76 -22.70
C LEU A 737 -10.83 -15.97 -21.76
N ILE A 738 -11.33 -15.78 -20.54
CA ILE A 738 -11.48 -16.84 -19.53
C ILE A 738 -12.94 -17.09 -19.14
N LYS A 739 -13.83 -16.13 -19.43
CA LYS A 739 -15.28 -16.27 -19.28
C LYS A 739 -15.99 -15.50 -20.38
N GLU A 740 -16.90 -16.17 -21.07
CA GLU A 740 -17.67 -15.55 -22.15
C GLU A 740 -18.68 -14.52 -21.63
N LYS A 741 -19.13 -13.65 -22.53
CA LYS A 741 -20.22 -12.72 -22.25
C LYS A 741 -21.52 -13.52 -22.11
N GLY A 742 -22.32 -13.21 -21.09
CA GLY A 742 -23.64 -13.82 -20.96
C GLY A 742 -24.52 -13.50 -22.16
N THR A 743 -25.30 -14.48 -22.61
CA THR A 743 -26.37 -14.33 -23.61
C THR A 743 -27.75 -14.51 -22.96
N TYR A 744 -28.82 -14.15 -23.67
CA TYR A 744 -30.18 -14.37 -23.19
C TYR A 744 -30.49 -15.86 -22.99
N GLU A 745 -29.99 -16.71 -23.89
CA GLU A 745 -30.11 -18.17 -23.81
C GLU A 745 -29.40 -18.69 -22.56
N SER A 746 -28.17 -18.23 -22.28
CA SER A 746 -27.43 -18.64 -21.09
C SER A 746 -28.13 -18.24 -19.78
N ALA A 747 -28.84 -17.11 -19.77
CA ALA A 747 -29.60 -16.63 -18.61
C ALA A 747 -30.88 -17.45 -18.36
N LEU A 748 -31.40 -18.12 -19.38
CA LEU A 748 -32.62 -18.92 -19.34
C LEU A 748 -32.35 -20.44 -19.45
N ALA A 749 -31.08 -20.86 -19.44
CA ALA A 749 -30.71 -22.25 -19.66
C ALA A 749 -31.29 -23.23 -18.61
N GLN A 750 -31.59 -22.73 -17.40
CA GLN A 750 -32.19 -23.53 -16.32
C GLN A 750 -33.73 -23.41 -16.27
N THR A 751 -34.35 -22.69 -17.20
CA THR A 751 -35.81 -22.54 -17.23
C THR A 751 -36.47 -23.84 -17.67
N TYR A 752 -37.35 -24.37 -16.83
CA TYR A 752 -38.12 -25.57 -17.13
C TYR A 752 -39.13 -25.29 -18.25
N GLN A 753 -39.02 -26.03 -19.36
CA GLN A 753 -39.90 -25.89 -20.53
C GLN A 753 -40.95 -27.02 -20.65
N GLY A 754 -40.99 -27.95 -19.70
CA GLY A 754 -41.94 -29.07 -19.70
C GLY A 754 -43.24 -28.77 -18.94
N THR A 755 -44.05 -29.82 -18.72
CA THR A 755 -45.36 -29.72 -18.05
C THR A 755 -45.49 -30.59 -16.79
N THR A 756 -44.39 -31.02 -16.17
CA THR A 756 -44.41 -31.86 -14.96
C THR A 756 -45.27 -31.19 -13.89
N ARG A 757 -46.31 -31.91 -13.45
CA ARG A 757 -47.15 -31.56 -12.30
C ARG A 757 -46.82 -32.52 -11.16
N ILE A 758 -46.59 -31.98 -9.97
CA ILE A 758 -46.44 -32.78 -8.75
C ILE A 758 -47.84 -32.87 -8.13
N SER A 759 -48.37 -34.08 -7.96
CA SER A 759 -49.56 -34.30 -7.15
C SER A 759 -49.25 -33.93 -5.70
N LEU A 760 -50.12 -33.15 -5.07
CA LEU A 760 -50.06 -32.87 -3.63
C LEU A 760 -50.91 -33.86 -2.82
N GLU A 761 -51.62 -34.77 -3.49
CA GLU A 761 -52.31 -35.93 -2.92
C GLU A 761 -51.41 -37.16 -2.85
#